data_AF-A0A8K0PS06-F1
#
_entry.id   AF-A0A8K0PS06-F1
#
_cell.length_a   1.000
_cell.length_b   1.000
_cell.length_c   1.000
_cell.angle_alpha   90.00
_cell.angle_beta   90.00
_cell.angle_gamma   90.00
#
_symmetry.space_group_name_H-M   'P 1'
#
loop_
_entity.id
_entity.type
_entity.pdbx_description
1 polymer ?
#
loop_
_entity_poly.entity_id
_entity_poly.type
_entity_poly.pdbx_seq_one_letter_code
_entity_poly.pdbx_strand_id
1 'polypeptide(L)'
;MSQFAQENPCVPIKVDAFVLNPAVADDPDIRIAPITQPNYTFLRLSNSVIQNDILDPVDLHYATPSTNNSRVTDLGSGNVLQNRMGVYVSWTLPRVYRMGIAGTQASNTEAGRDQRGFSKISGTPDYSAADFRPVPTRWLVVRHLDLTTAVPQITDAKVAAAVQCRAWVITSDEFRSLEQLDDTVDLQVDVSPFIAGSTTKTDTQTLMKQAEVFIGRKWDASDWSEDQVKETVPITVLNSSNHLFSDFQLHNSSVFSMLDDFSYTDETGKRAAFTSATASYVVIGWHANAGDDPFYMQPPSQKNQPDTGDVAPETQGGRINSLNMVMSGDTSDRQVSSFLQETRSARMVCHGSIYQAEWDATKAPPSTAKKASQNLATNQPIAVGGTAIDTVLAHAHTHQNDPSGADATSKVEADIWALRALLRAQDAGPDGAQEAQDELNAHNYDRDDGGALWHLSGASGDQKIVPSDDIKKQLRLLNDTQYVLDNLYRTRTQVQWELFSMWWKYVSDENPDAAITASAMKTTALRLQTLQNGSAGSPYSIPYYENQVVQTRNTISKMSDGSITTIKGAVDPFSQRKDPTFLIAGLQSGFPEDFTEQLKIRVASQVIPGDPSKSLTWNALATVIASVVPKLPGGADQGNIQDVTRALLSEFFVLSGSQDTPQPPATAVYPLYHDHGPSTDPTPDPESPMRDQWGGQQPWLPLFVEWQAEYFHIPWSEWEMASHSDGGPNHTWEYSLKATGFDPLWKQNITDTRTLSGRVLILPQPSSSLYNAVSRLFQTRLADVQAAIPDEKERDGLLARIRKLALLSSPLAGLTSHLITLVQGTHIKPAQRPPGSVVATMDAAMDTLKDLIPLGVPADVLGLIGTQTANTPYGNLARVTRIGRNPIFKPVTHGQFKFTQLNVIDKFGQAICALDPDPVPPGQEPTFPPILARGYEPQEWTDQQQPGAKSLPNVVEQDKKDPQTCNFVQVCTCLGRRWSGGRGHKGPFFD
;
A
#
# COMPACT_ATOMS: atom_id res chain seq x y z
N MET A 1 3.99 -26.35 41.96
CA MET A 1 4.02 -25.71 40.62
C MET A 1 4.77 -26.66 39.69
N SER A 2 4.06 -27.51 38.94
CA SER A 2 4.70 -28.39 37.96
C SER A 2 5.19 -27.54 36.79
N GLN A 3 6.49 -27.63 36.47
CA GLN A 3 7.09 -27.01 35.29
C GLN A 3 6.43 -27.60 34.04
N PHE A 4 5.48 -26.87 33.46
CA PHE A 4 5.07 -27.12 32.07
C PHE A 4 6.19 -26.62 31.16
N ALA A 5 6.40 -27.33 30.04
CA ALA A 5 7.29 -26.85 28.99
C ALA A 5 6.81 -25.46 28.54
N GLN A 6 7.75 -24.56 28.24
CA GLN A 6 7.44 -23.22 27.77
C GLN A 6 6.77 -23.32 26.39
N GLU A 7 5.54 -22.83 26.29
CA GLU A 7 4.78 -22.78 25.03
C GLU A 7 5.29 -21.64 24.14
N ASN A 8 5.24 -21.86 22.83
CA ASN A 8 5.65 -20.89 21.82
C ASN A 8 4.45 -20.54 20.93
N PRO A 9 4.17 -19.25 20.68
CA PRO A 9 3.08 -18.84 19.81
C PRO A 9 3.38 -19.19 18.34
N CYS A 10 2.45 -19.90 17.73
CA CYS A 10 2.42 -20.26 16.32
C CYS A 10 1.54 -19.24 15.58
N VAL A 11 2.18 -18.40 14.76
CA VAL A 11 1.54 -17.28 14.06
C VAL A 11 1.36 -17.63 12.58
N PRO A 12 0.14 -17.60 12.03
CA PRO A 12 -0.09 -18.05 10.67
C PRO A 12 0.39 -17.03 9.63
N ILE A 13 0.95 -17.53 8.53
CA ILE A 13 1.26 -16.81 7.29
C ILE A 13 0.50 -17.44 6.12
N LYS A 14 0.07 -16.62 5.16
CA LYS A 14 -0.52 -17.14 3.92
C LYS A 14 0.61 -17.52 2.98
N VAL A 15 0.60 -18.76 2.50
CA VAL A 15 1.54 -19.25 1.48
C VAL A 15 0.78 -19.42 0.17
N ASP A 16 1.38 -18.94 -0.92
CA ASP A 16 0.86 -19.03 -2.28
C ASP A 16 1.92 -19.67 -3.19
N ALA A 17 1.47 -20.40 -4.21
CA ALA A 17 2.33 -21.07 -5.18
C ALA A 17 1.90 -20.73 -6.60
N PHE A 18 2.84 -20.26 -7.41
CA PHE A 18 2.63 -19.90 -8.81
C PHE A 18 3.55 -20.72 -9.72
N VAL A 19 2.96 -21.40 -10.71
CA VAL A 19 3.67 -22.21 -11.70
C VAL A 19 4.11 -21.33 -12.87
N LEU A 20 5.38 -21.36 -13.24
CA LEU A 20 5.89 -20.69 -14.45
C LEU A 20 6.49 -21.70 -15.43
N ASN A 21 5.93 -21.73 -16.62
CA ASN A 21 6.45 -22.44 -17.79
C ASN A 21 6.18 -21.60 -19.06
N PRO A 22 6.74 -21.96 -20.23
CA PRO A 22 6.52 -21.19 -21.46
C PRO A 22 5.04 -21.04 -21.84
N ALA A 23 4.24 -22.09 -21.67
CA ALA A 23 2.82 -22.06 -22.02
C ALA A 23 2.01 -21.03 -21.21
N VAL A 24 2.42 -20.73 -19.96
CA VAL A 24 1.80 -19.68 -19.15
C VAL A 24 2.06 -18.29 -19.73
N ALA A 25 3.22 -18.04 -20.35
CA ALA A 25 3.54 -16.76 -21.00
C ALA A 25 2.97 -16.63 -22.43
N ASP A 26 2.51 -17.72 -23.01
CA ASP A 26 1.86 -17.76 -24.32
C ASP A 26 0.33 -17.53 -24.26
N ASP A 27 -0.27 -17.37 -23.08
CA ASP A 27 -1.70 -17.07 -22.95
C ASP A 27 -1.98 -15.62 -23.42
N PRO A 28 -2.85 -15.40 -24.42
CA PRO A 28 -3.15 -14.04 -24.89
C PRO A 28 -3.95 -13.21 -23.88
N ASP A 29 -4.71 -13.86 -22.99
CA ASP A 29 -5.57 -13.18 -22.03
C ASP A 29 -4.79 -12.70 -20.79
N ILE A 30 -3.61 -13.26 -20.51
CA ILE A 30 -2.79 -12.92 -19.34
C ILE A 30 -1.37 -12.64 -19.80
N ARG A 31 -0.85 -11.46 -19.48
CA ARG A 31 0.55 -11.13 -19.76
C ARG A 31 1.41 -11.51 -18.55
N ILE A 32 2.55 -12.16 -18.77
CA ILE A 32 3.53 -12.43 -17.70
C ILE A 32 4.60 -11.36 -17.77
N ALA A 33 4.65 -10.50 -16.76
CA ALA A 33 5.63 -9.43 -16.67
C ALA A 33 7.06 -9.98 -16.72
N PRO A 34 7.92 -9.41 -17.58
CA PRO A 34 9.36 -9.50 -17.43
C PRO A 34 9.81 -9.11 -16.02
N ILE A 35 10.95 -9.64 -15.56
CA ILE A 35 11.48 -9.27 -14.24
C ILE A 35 12.16 -7.90 -14.33
N THR A 36 11.46 -6.86 -13.89
CA THR A 36 11.98 -5.49 -13.74
C THR A 36 12.43 -5.27 -12.30
N GLN A 37 13.74 -5.23 -12.06
CA GLN A 37 14.28 -4.95 -10.74
C GLN A 37 14.39 -3.44 -10.47
N PRO A 38 14.27 -3.00 -9.20
CA PRO A 38 14.60 -1.64 -8.82
C PRO A 38 16.01 -1.25 -9.28
N ASN A 39 16.14 -0.14 -10.02
CA ASN A 39 17.43 0.29 -10.53
C ASN A 39 18.11 1.29 -9.58
N TYR A 40 18.84 0.75 -8.60
CA TYR A 40 19.54 1.57 -7.61
C TYR A 40 20.75 2.33 -8.16
N THR A 41 21.13 2.14 -9.43
CA THR A 41 22.11 3.01 -10.10
C THR A 41 21.63 4.46 -10.10
N PHE A 42 20.32 4.67 -10.20
CA PHE A 42 19.68 5.98 -10.20
C PHE A 42 19.56 6.63 -8.82
N LEU A 43 20.10 5.99 -7.76
CA LEU A 43 20.32 6.63 -6.45
C LEU A 43 21.59 7.48 -6.42
N ARG A 44 22.51 7.30 -7.39
CA ARG A 44 23.78 8.01 -7.43
C ARG A 44 23.55 9.52 -7.64
N LEU A 45 24.15 10.32 -6.76
CA LEU A 45 24.12 11.78 -6.83
C LEU A 45 25.19 12.31 -7.82
N SER A 46 25.16 11.83 -9.06
CA SER A 46 26.07 12.25 -10.12
C SER A 46 25.29 12.80 -11.31
N ASN A 47 25.72 13.98 -11.79
CA ASN A 47 25.23 14.75 -12.93
C ASN A 47 24.51 13.88 -13.98
N SER A 48 23.17 13.94 -14.03
CA SER A 48 22.24 13.27 -14.96
C SER A 48 21.83 11.80 -14.70
N VAL A 49 22.34 11.13 -13.68
CA VAL A 49 21.97 9.72 -13.40
C VAL A 49 20.72 9.60 -12.51
N ILE A 50 20.50 10.55 -11.61
CA ILE A 50 19.37 10.50 -10.66
C ILE A 50 18.00 10.50 -11.35
N GLN A 51 17.04 9.74 -10.83
CA GLN A 51 15.67 9.66 -11.38
C GLN A 51 14.59 9.98 -10.34
N ASN A 52 13.41 10.38 -10.82
CA ASN A 52 12.24 10.68 -9.99
C ASN A 52 11.60 9.42 -9.39
N ASP A 53 11.70 8.28 -10.07
CA ASP A 53 11.31 6.96 -9.60
C ASP A 53 12.36 5.96 -10.05
N ILE A 54 12.90 5.17 -9.13
CA ILE A 54 13.88 4.10 -9.42
C ILE A 54 13.21 2.79 -9.86
N LEU A 55 11.87 2.74 -9.80
CA LEU A 55 11.07 1.59 -10.19
C LEU A 55 10.46 1.85 -11.57
N ASP A 56 11.13 1.38 -12.62
CA ASP A 56 10.64 1.50 -14.00
C ASP A 56 9.24 0.87 -14.16
N PRO A 57 8.38 1.41 -15.06
CA PRO A 57 7.11 0.79 -15.40
C PRO A 57 7.28 -0.65 -15.92
N VAL A 58 6.30 -1.51 -15.68
CA VAL A 58 6.34 -2.90 -16.15
C VAL A 58 6.12 -2.92 -17.66
N ASP A 59 7.13 -3.38 -18.41
CA ASP A 59 7.02 -3.49 -19.86
C ASP A 59 6.24 -4.74 -20.27
N LEU A 60 5.02 -4.55 -20.75
CA LEU A 60 4.14 -5.62 -21.22
C LEU A 60 4.14 -5.81 -22.74
N HIS A 61 4.85 -4.98 -23.51
CA HIS A 61 4.87 -5.06 -24.98
C HIS A 61 5.57 -6.34 -25.48
N TYR A 62 6.50 -6.89 -24.69
CA TYR A 62 7.22 -8.13 -25.00
C TYR A 62 6.91 -9.25 -23.98
N ALA A 63 5.79 -9.16 -23.28
CA ALA A 63 5.37 -10.17 -22.31
C ALA A 63 4.86 -11.47 -22.96
N THR A 64 4.43 -11.40 -24.23
CA THR A 64 3.97 -12.56 -25.01
C THR A 64 4.44 -12.44 -26.47
N PRO A 65 4.66 -13.55 -27.20
CA PRO A 65 4.76 -14.93 -26.71
C PRO A 65 6.00 -15.14 -25.83
N SER A 66 6.12 -16.32 -25.22
CA SER A 66 7.20 -16.72 -24.33
C SER A 66 8.60 -16.55 -24.94
N THR A 67 8.71 -16.65 -26.27
CA THR A 67 9.97 -16.47 -27.01
C THR A 67 10.52 -15.05 -26.96
N ASN A 68 9.65 -14.06 -26.72
CA ASN A 68 10.02 -12.65 -26.60
C ASN A 68 10.13 -12.20 -25.13
N ASN A 69 9.65 -13.02 -24.20
CA ASN A 69 9.60 -12.68 -22.79
C ASN A 69 10.93 -13.00 -22.10
N SER A 70 11.65 -11.97 -21.66
CA SER A 70 12.96 -12.10 -21.00
C SER A 70 12.92 -12.81 -19.65
N ARG A 71 11.74 -12.98 -19.04
CA ARG A 71 11.58 -13.83 -17.84
C ARG A 71 11.67 -15.31 -18.18
N VAL A 72 11.25 -15.71 -19.38
CA VAL A 72 11.16 -17.11 -19.81
C VAL A 72 12.31 -17.50 -20.74
N THR A 73 12.71 -16.61 -21.63
CA THR A 73 13.67 -16.88 -22.70
C THR A 73 14.85 -15.91 -22.62
N ASP A 74 16.06 -16.43 -22.75
CA ASP A 74 17.25 -15.60 -22.97
C ASP A 74 17.17 -15.01 -24.38
N LEU A 75 16.90 -13.71 -24.48
CA LEU A 75 16.73 -13.02 -25.76
C LEU A 75 18.02 -12.98 -26.61
N GLY A 76 19.19 -13.19 -26.01
CA GLY A 76 20.47 -13.27 -26.72
C GLY A 76 20.69 -14.62 -27.42
N SER A 77 20.30 -15.72 -26.77
CA SER A 77 20.50 -17.08 -27.29
C SER A 77 19.24 -17.73 -27.88
N GLY A 78 18.05 -17.23 -27.55
CA GLY A 78 16.75 -17.79 -27.91
C GLY A 78 16.36 -19.04 -27.10
N ASN A 79 17.14 -19.41 -26.08
CA ASN A 79 16.88 -20.60 -25.26
C ASN A 79 16.00 -20.27 -24.04
N VAL A 80 15.16 -21.22 -23.66
CA VAL A 80 14.36 -21.13 -22.42
C VAL A 80 15.29 -21.17 -21.21
N LEU A 81 15.10 -20.23 -20.29
CA LEU A 81 15.81 -20.12 -19.01
C LEU A 81 15.28 -21.16 -18.02
N GLN A 82 15.78 -22.39 -18.12
CA GLN A 82 15.32 -23.52 -17.30
C GLN A 82 15.46 -23.26 -15.79
N ASN A 83 16.45 -22.47 -15.37
CA ASN A 83 16.67 -22.07 -13.98
C ASN A 83 15.62 -21.08 -13.44
N ARG A 84 14.68 -20.61 -14.27
CA ARG A 84 13.55 -19.75 -13.88
C ARG A 84 12.20 -20.47 -13.95
N MET A 85 12.17 -21.67 -14.51
CA MET A 85 10.95 -22.46 -14.65
C MET A 85 10.72 -23.27 -13.38
N GLY A 86 9.45 -23.44 -12.99
CA GLY A 86 9.09 -24.20 -11.79
C GLY A 86 7.98 -23.55 -10.99
N VAL A 87 7.99 -23.77 -9.69
CA VAL A 87 7.00 -23.22 -8.75
C VAL A 87 7.63 -22.12 -7.91
N TYR A 88 7.08 -20.91 -8.03
CA TYR A 88 7.37 -19.77 -7.18
C TYR A 88 6.51 -19.85 -5.93
N VAL A 89 7.13 -20.11 -4.79
CA VAL A 89 6.48 -20.14 -3.48
C VAL A 89 6.71 -18.80 -2.80
N SER A 90 5.65 -18.11 -2.39
CA SER A 90 5.75 -16.83 -1.68
C SER A 90 4.81 -16.77 -0.50
N TRP A 91 5.23 -16.10 0.58
CA TRP A 91 4.43 -15.97 1.79
C TRP A 91 4.19 -14.52 2.20
N THR A 92 2.97 -14.24 2.63
CA THR A 92 2.54 -12.90 3.03
C THR A 92 2.80 -12.71 4.52
N LEU A 93 3.59 -11.68 4.85
CA LEU A 93 3.89 -11.34 6.24
C LEU A 93 2.63 -10.98 7.04
N PRO A 94 2.49 -11.44 8.30
CA PRO A 94 1.34 -11.14 9.13
C PRO A 94 1.24 -9.64 9.43
N ARG A 95 0.02 -9.17 9.68
CA ARG A 95 -0.30 -7.75 9.91
C ARG A 95 0.52 -7.12 11.05
N VAL A 96 0.94 -7.88 12.05
CA VAL A 96 1.77 -7.40 13.16
C VAL A 96 3.05 -6.70 12.71
N TYR A 97 3.65 -7.12 11.59
CA TYR A 97 4.86 -6.49 11.05
C TYR A 97 4.58 -5.30 10.14
N ARG A 98 3.32 -5.17 9.68
CA ARG A 98 2.85 -4.10 8.80
C ARG A 98 2.25 -2.92 9.57
N MET A 99 2.06 -3.09 10.88
CA MET A 99 1.56 -2.04 11.77
C MET A 99 2.73 -1.28 12.37
N GLY A 100 3.02 -0.10 11.80
CA GLY A 100 3.96 0.84 12.37
C GLY A 100 3.38 1.59 13.57
N ILE A 101 4.27 2.12 14.40
CA ILE A 101 3.93 3.08 15.46
C ILE A 101 4.43 4.47 15.05
N ALA A 102 3.54 5.46 15.05
CA ALA A 102 3.85 6.87 14.92
C ALA A 102 2.86 7.66 15.78
N GLY A 103 3.30 8.74 16.43
CA GLY A 103 2.43 9.54 17.29
C GLY A 103 2.98 10.94 17.49
N THR A 104 2.21 11.83 18.08
CA THR A 104 2.77 13.11 18.51
C THR A 104 3.80 12.84 19.61
N GLN A 105 4.86 13.65 19.72
CA GLN A 105 5.90 13.45 20.76
C GLN A 105 5.31 13.33 22.18
N ALA A 106 4.10 13.84 22.42
CA ALA A 106 3.40 13.76 23.68
C ALA A 106 2.59 12.47 23.90
N SER A 107 2.22 11.73 22.84
CA SER A 107 1.30 10.58 22.93
C SER A 107 1.98 9.21 22.91
N ASN A 108 3.21 9.11 22.41
CA ASN A 108 3.97 7.87 22.37
C ASN A 108 5.09 7.89 23.42
N THR A 109 5.03 6.94 24.35
CA THR A 109 6.05 6.73 25.38
C THR A 109 6.82 5.43 25.13
N GLU A 110 8.02 5.33 25.69
CA GLU A 110 8.82 4.09 25.65
C GLU A 110 8.06 2.90 26.24
N ALA A 111 7.31 3.11 27.32
CA ALA A 111 6.48 2.06 27.94
C ALA A 111 5.40 1.55 26.97
N GLY A 112 4.76 2.45 26.21
CA GLY A 112 3.77 2.05 25.20
C GLY A 112 4.37 1.37 23.97
N ARG A 113 5.67 1.54 23.71
CA ARG A 113 6.42 0.81 22.68
C ARG A 113 6.78 -0.59 23.16
N ASP A 114 7.32 -0.68 24.38
CA ASP A 114 7.65 -1.95 25.04
C ASP A 114 6.40 -2.84 25.14
N GLN A 115 5.24 -2.30 25.52
CA GLN A 115 3.95 -3.02 25.57
C GLN A 115 3.46 -3.52 24.20
N ARG A 116 3.99 -2.96 23.10
CA ARG A 116 3.67 -3.37 21.73
C ARG A 116 4.77 -4.21 21.07
N GLY A 117 5.79 -4.63 21.82
CA GLY A 117 6.85 -5.53 21.33
C GLY A 117 7.81 -4.82 20.37
N PHE A 118 8.07 -3.53 20.57
CA PHE A 118 9.10 -2.80 19.84
C PHE A 118 10.40 -2.76 20.63
N SER A 119 11.52 -2.86 19.93
CA SER A 119 12.85 -2.67 20.51
C SER A 119 13.05 -1.23 21.01
N LYS A 120 13.89 -1.09 22.04
CA LYS A 120 14.25 0.23 22.58
C LYS A 120 15.03 1.04 21.56
N ILE A 121 14.69 2.32 21.44
CA ILE A 121 15.44 3.25 20.59
C ILE A 121 16.71 3.67 21.32
N SER A 122 17.85 3.60 20.63
CA SER A 122 19.13 4.11 21.15
C SER A 122 19.27 5.60 20.85
N GLY A 123 19.77 6.40 21.80
CA GLY A 123 20.03 7.83 21.60
C GLY A 123 18.86 8.73 22.02
N THR A 124 18.66 9.85 21.31
CA THR A 124 17.55 10.79 21.55
C THR A 124 16.33 10.38 20.72
N PRO A 125 15.29 9.80 21.33
CA PRO A 125 14.17 9.24 20.59
C PRO A 125 13.28 10.34 19.99
N ASP A 126 12.89 10.15 18.73
CA ASP A 126 11.83 10.89 18.06
C ASP A 126 10.64 9.97 17.82
N TYR A 127 9.69 9.96 18.77
CA TYR A 127 8.49 9.13 18.71
C TYR A 127 7.46 9.54 17.64
N SER A 128 7.75 10.63 16.90
CA SER A 128 6.96 11.05 15.75
C SER A 128 7.48 10.53 14.41
N ALA A 129 8.65 9.89 14.40
CA ALA A 129 9.09 9.07 13.27
C ALA A 129 8.31 7.75 13.29
N ALA A 130 7.83 7.32 12.12
CA ALA A 130 7.20 6.01 11.99
C ALA A 130 8.25 4.92 12.19
N ASP A 131 7.91 3.92 13.00
CA ASP A 131 8.77 2.79 13.31
C ASP A 131 8.02 1.47 13.10
N PHE A 132 8.71 0.50 12.53
CA PHE A 132 8.16 -0.80 12.13
C PHE A 132 8.99 -1.91 12.75
N ARG A 133 8.33 -3.00 13.16
CA ARG A 133 9.01 -4.12 13.79
C ARG A 133 9.91 -4.84 12.77
N PRO A 134 11.10 -5.32 13.18
CA PRO A 134 11.85 -6.29 12.40
C PRO A 134 11.00 -7.50 12.07
N VAL A 135 11.22 -8.09 10.90
CA VAL A 135 10.52 -9.29 10.42
C VAL A 135 11.38 -10.54 10.66
N PRO A 136 10.79 -11.75 10.64
CA PRO A 136 11.58 -12.98 10.68
C PRO A 136 12.54 -13.04 9.48
N THR A 137 13.81 -13.37 9.73
CA THR A 137 14.87 -13.40 8.71
C THR A 137 15.38 -14.81 8.40
N ARG A 138 14.81 -15.83 9.04
CA ARG A 138 15.10 -17.24 8.78
C ARG A 138 13.81 -17.95 8.42
N TRP A 139 13.80 -18.64 7.28
CA TRP A 139 12.64 -19.40 6.82
C TRP A 139 13.05 -20.80 6.40
N LEU A 140 12.50 -21.81 7.05
CA LEU A 140 12.58 -23.20 6.62
C LEU A 140 11.43 -23.46 5.65
N VAL A 141 11.76 -23.84 4.42
CA VAL A 141 10.79 -24.29 3.42
C VAL A 141 10.99 -25.78 3.19
N VAL A 142 9.94 -26.57 3.38
CA VAL A 142 9.96 -28.03 3.13
C VAL A 142 8.95 -28.37 2.04
N ARG A 143 9.42 -29.09 1.03
CA ARG A 143 8.60 -29.66 -0.03
C ARG A 143 8.40 -31.15 0.19
N HIS A 144 7.16 -31.59 0.08
CA HIS A 144 6.79 -33.00 -0.11
C HIS A 144 6.31 -33.23 -1.55
N LEU A 145 6.94 -34.17 -2.24
CA LEU A 145 6.65 -34.54 -3.63
C LEU A 145 5.81 -35.82 -3.67
N ASP A 146 4.69 -35.81 -4.40
CA ASP A 146 3.96 -37.02 -4.73
C ASP A 146 4.66 -37.76 -5.88
N LEU A 147 5.49 -38.74 -5.52
CA LEU A 147 6.26 -39.55 -6.46
C LEU A 147 5.38 -40.31 -7.46
N THR A 148 4.10 -40.55 -7.15
CA THR A 148 3.20 -41.25 -8.09
C THR A 148 2.87 -40.39 -9.31
N THR A 149 2.89 -39.06 -9.14
CA THR A 149 2.62 -38.08 -10.20
C THR A 149 3.89 -37.59 -10.92
N ALA A 150 5.07 -37.94 -10.41
CA ALA A 150 6.34 -37.42 -10.88
C ALA A 150 6.77 -38.02 -12.24
N VAL A 151 7.22 -37.18 -13.17
CA VAL A 151 7.72 -37.60 -14.49
C VAL A 151 9.10 -36.98 -14.72
N PRO A 152 10.18 -37.78 -14.91
CA PRO A 152 10.19 -39.24 -15.00
C PRO A 152 9.92 -39.91 -13.64
N GLN A 153 9.44 -41.15 -13.70
CA GLN A 153 9.25 -41.98 -12.51
C GLN A 153 10.60 -42.36 -11.92
N ILE A 154 10.77 -42.20 -10.60
CA ILE A 154 12.01 -42.51 -9.90
C ILE A 154 11.98 -43.96 -9.43
N THR A 155 12.89 -44.78 -9.96
CA THR A 155 12.99 -46.20 -9.61
C THR A 155 14.06 -46.49 -8.55
N ASP A 156 15.07 -45.64 -8.41
CA ASP A 156 16.11 -45.79 -7.38
C ASP A 156 15.59 -45.32 -6.01
N ALA A 157 15.69 -46.18 -5.00
CA ALA A 157 15.14 -45.92 -3.67
C ALA A 157 15.87 -44.79 -2.92
N LYS A 158 17.18 -44.60 -3.18
CA LYS A 158 17.97 -43.53 -2.53
C LYS A 158 17.62 -42.18 -3.14
N VAL A 159 17.51 -42.10 -4.46
CA VAL A 159 17.04 -40.90 -5.16
C VAL A 159 15.61 -40.59 -4.75
N ALA A 160 14.72 -41.59 -4.71
CA ALA A 160 13.33 -41.42 -4.27
C ALA A 160 13.24 -40.84 -2.86
N ALA A 161 14.00 -41.36 -1.90
CA ALA A 161 14.03 -40.82 -0.54
C ALA A 161 14.55 -39.38 -0.48
N ALA A 162 15.54 -39.03 -1.31
CA ALA A 162 16.12 -37.68 -1.35
C ALA A 162 15.21 -36.64 -2.04
N VAL A 163 14.42 -37.05 -3.05
CA VAL A 163 13.55 -36.14 -3.80
C VAL A 163 12.15 -36.00 -3.22
N GLN A 164 11.67 -37.02 -2.49
CA GLN A 164 10.34 -37.05 -1.89
C GLN A 164 10.16 -35.94 -0.85
N CYS A 165 11.18 -35.70 -0.03
CA CYS A 165 11.20 -34.58 0.92
C CYS A 165 12.49 -33.79 0.73
N ARG A 166 12.36 -32.53 0.28
CA ARG A 166 13.50 -31.61 0.18
C ARG A 166 13.23 -30.38 1.03
N ALA A 167 14.28 -29.84 1.65
CA ALA A 167 14.17 -28.72 2.55
C ALA A 167 15.25 -27.68 2.26
N TRP A 168 14.87 -26.41 2.40
CA TRP A 168 15.74 -25.25 2.23
C TRP A 168 15.62 -24.31 3.41
N VAL A 169 16.71 -23.59 3.71
CA VAL A 169 16.69 -22.46 4.63
C VAL A 169 16.95 -21.19 3.85
N ILE A 170 16.06 -20.21 3.98
CA ILE A 170 16.21 -18.88 3.42
C ILE A 170 16.73 -17.95 4.51
N THR A 171 17.85 -17.29 4.24
CA THR A 171 18.45 -16.24 5.09
C THR A 171 18.14 -14.88 4.47
N SER A 172 17.01 -14.29 4.84
CA SER A 172 16.44 -13.11 4.18
C SER A 172 17.34 -11.87 4.30
N ASP A 173 18.06 -11.72 5.41
CA ASP A 173 18.90 -10.57 5.77
C ASP A 173 20.37 -10.69 5.38
N GLU A 174 20.79 -11.83 4.79
CA GLU A 174 22.18 -12.05 4.40
C GLU A 174 22.59 -11.07 3.31
N PHE A 175 23.52 -10.17 3.62
CA PHE A 175 24.09 -9.21 2.68
C PHE A 175 25.03 -9.92 1.71
N ARG A 176 24.91 -9.59 0.43
CA ARG A 176 25.79 -10.10 -0.63
C ARG A 176 26.11 -8.99 -1.61
N SER A 177 27.40 -8.72 -1.82
CA SER A 177 27.83 -7.84 -2.91
C SER A 177 27.92 -8.61 -4.23
N LEU A 178 27.80 -7.92 -5.35
CA LEU A 178 27.94 -8.51 -6.69
C LEU A 178 29.24 -9.31 -6.84
N GLU A 179 30.35 -8.83 -6.26
CA GLU A 179 31.67 -9.52 -6.27
C GLU A 179 31.69 -10.86 -5.53
N GLN A 180 30.73 -11.10 -4.63
CA GLN A 180 30.58 -12.34 -3.86
C GLN A 180 29.63 -13.34 -4.52
N LEU A 181 28.97 -12.95 -5.61
CA LEU A 181 28.07 -13.82 -6.37
C LEU A 181 28.89 -14.58 -7.43
N ASP A 182 28.67 -15.89 -7.51
CA ASP A 182 29.25 -16.70 -8.57
C ASP A 182 28.41 -16.62 -9.86
N ASP A 183 28.99 -17.04 -10.98
CA ASP A 183 28.34 -17.00 -12.31
C ASP A 183 27.08 -17.88 -12.42
N THR A 184 26.78 -18.71 -11.42
CA THR A 184 25.60 -19.57 -11.40
C THR A 184 24.40 -18.91 -10.72
N VAL A 185 24.61 -17.80 -10.00
CA VAL A 185 23.55 -17.03 -9.36
C VAL A 185 22.81 -16.21 -10.40
N ASP A 186 21.50 -16.46 -10.53
CA ASP A 186 20.64 -15.60 -11.33
C ASP A 186 20.22 -14.37 -10.52
N LEU A 187 20.74 -13.20 -10.90
CA LEU A 187 20.49 -11.94 -10.22
C LEU A 187 19.00 -11.57 -10.10
N GLN A 188 18.12 -12.15 -10.94
CA GLN A 188 16.70 -11.84 -10.98
C GLN A 188 15.82 -12.78 -10.14
N VAL A 189 16.29 -13.99 -9.82
CA VAL A 189 15.48 -15.00 -9.09
C VAL A 189 16.15 -15.62 -7.87
N ASP A 190 17.47 -15.51 -7.72
CA ASP A 190 18.19 -16.11 -6.59
C ASP A 190 18.54 -15.12 -5.48
N VAL A 191 18.48 -13.82 -5.77
CA VAL A 191 18.79 -12.72 -4.84
C VAL A 191 17.83 -11.54 -5.04
N SER A 192 17.77 -10.64 -4.07
CA SER A 192 16.94 -9.43 -4.13
C SER A 192 17.78 -8.16 -4.00
N PRO A 193 17.63 -7.17 -4.89
CA PRO A 193 18.31 -5.90 -4.74
C PRO A 193 17.76 -5.15 -3.52
N PHE A 194 18.63 -4.59 -2.67
CA PHE A 194 18.21 -3.91 -1.44
C PHE A 194 19.05 -2.71 -1.05
N ILE A 195 18.46 -1.72 -0.37
CA ILE A 195 19.15 -0.53 0.15
C ILE A 195 19.75 -0.85 1.53
N ALA A 196 21.08 -0.97 1.61
CA ALA A 196 21.78 -1.33 2.86
C ALA A 196 22.08 -0.13 3.77
N GLY A 197 21.81 1.10 3.32
CA GLY A 197 22.22 2.35 3.97
C GLY A 197 21.32 2.89 5.08
N SER A 198 20.95 2.08 6.10
CA SER A 198 20.15 2.62 7.23
C SER A 198 20.99 3.27 8.35
N THR A 199 22.32 3.25 8.25
CA THR A 199 23.16 4.03 9.16
C THR A 199 23.32 5.45 8.62
N THR A 200 23.26 6.44 9.51
CA THR A 200 23.41 7.88 9.21
C THR A 200 24.74 8.27 8.56
N LYS A 201 25.60 7.30 8.21
CA LYS A 201 26.89 7.43 7.55
C LYS A 201 26.88 6.77 6.17
N THR A 202 25.94 7.18 5.31
CA THR A 202 25.97 6.78 3.90
C THR A 202 26.84 7.79 3.14
N ASP A 203 28.11 7.45 2.96
CA ASP A 203 29.06 8.25 2.18
C ASP A 203 28.91 8.02 0.66
N THR A 204 29.60 8.83 -0.13
CA THR A 204 29.53 8.77 -1.61
C THR A 204 29.95 7.39 -2.15
N GLN A 205 30.94 6.73 -1.53
CA GLN A 205 31.41 5.41 -2.00
C GLN A 205 30.36 4.32 -1.74
N THR A 206 29.74 4.34 -0.57
CA THR A 206 28.66 3.43 -0.19
C THR A 206 27.46 3.58 -1.13
N LEU A 207 27.09 4.83 -1.44
CA LEU A 207 26.01 5.11 -2.39
C LEU A 207 26.33 4.64 -3.81
N MET A 208 27.59 4.77 -4.26
CA MET A 208 28.03 4.30 -5.58
C MET A 208 27.93 2.78 -5.69
N LYS A 209 28.23 2.04 -4.62
CA LYS A 209 28.14 0.58 -4.55
C LYS A 209 26.71 0.06 -4.36
N GLN A 210 25.74 0.93 -4.09
CA GLN A 210 24.36 0.53 -3.76
C GLN A 210 23.65 -0.25 -4.88
N ALA A 211 24.05 -0.06 -6.14
CA ALA A 211 23.56 -0.85 -7.27
C ALA A 211 24.09 -2.30 -7.32
N GLU A 212 25.13 -2.60 -6.53
CA GLU A 212 25.82 -3.89 -6.47
C GLU A 212 25.51 -4.63 -5.15
N VAL A 213 24.46 -4.21 -4.44
CA VAL A 213 24.05 -4.75 -3.15
C VAL A 213 22.78 -5.56 -3.29
N PHE A 214 22.87 -6.81 -2.84
CA PHE A 214 21.77 -7.75 -2.79
C PHE A 214 21.63 -8.33 -1.38
N ILE A 215 20.43 -8.86 -1.11
CA ILE A 215 20.15 -9.65 0.09
C ILE A 215 19.45 -10.95 -0.27
N GLY A 216 19.41 -11.86 0.69
CA GLY A 216 18.70 -13.11 0.57
C GLY A 216 19.61 -14.22 0.03
N ARG A 217 19.47 -15.40 0.62
CA ARG A 217 20.13 -16.61 0.13
C ARG A 217 19.31 -17.84 0.44
N LYS A 218 19.22 -18.72 -0.57
CA LYS A 218 18.64 -20.05 -0.47
C LYS A 218 19.74 -21.08 -0.19
N TRP A 219 19.63 -21.78 0.93
CA TRP A 219 20.51 -22.88 1.31
C TRP A 219 19.75 -24.20 1.20
N ASP A 220 20.39 -25.26 0.70
CA ASP A 220 19.91 -26.61 1.02
C ASP A 220 20.03 -26.81 2.54
N ALA A 221 18.96 -27.28 3.19
CA ALA A 221 18.88 -27.25 4.64
C ALA A 221 19.90 -28.18 5.34
N SER A 222 20.40 -29.20 4.62
CA SER A 222 21.51 -30.06 5.08
C SER A 222 22.81 -29.30 5.24
N ASP A 223 23.03 -28.26 4.45
CA ASP A 223 24.33 -27.58 4.32
C ASP A 223 24.37 -26.26 5.10
N TRP A 224 23.19 -25.74 5.44
CA TRP A 224 23.03 -24.53 6.23
C TRP A 224 23.53 -24.67 7.67
N SER A 225 24.20 -23.63 8.17
CA SER A 225 24.36 -23.34 9.60
C SER A 225 24.36 -21.84 9.85
N GLU A 226 23.84 -21.39 10.99
CA GLU A 226 23.79 -19.95 11.34
C GLU A 226 25.17 -19.27 11.28
N ASP A 227 26.24 -19.96 11.70
CA ASP A 227 27.62 -19.44 11.69
C ASP A 227 28.16 -19.08 10.29
N GLN A 228 27.53 -19.56 9.21
CA GLN A 228 27.92 -19.23 7.84
C GLN A 228 27.41 -17.85 7.41
N VAL A 229 26.42 -17.29 8.09
CA VAL A 229 25.86 -15.96 7.81
C VAL A 229 26.76 -14.91 8.44
N LYS A 230 27.54 -14.20 7.62
CA LYS A 230 28.59 -13.29 8.11
C LYS A 230 28.14 -11.84 8.23
N GLU A 231 27.41 -11.35 7.23
CA GLU A 231 27.00 -9.96 7.12
C GLU A 231 25.49 -9.90 6.95
N THR A 232 24.82 -9.08 7.75
CA THR A 232 23.36 -8.97 7.77
C THR A 232 22.91 -7.52 7.73
N VAL A 233 21.72 -7.29 7.15
CA VAL A 233 21.05 -5.98 7.18
C VAL A 233 19.69 -6.06 7.87
N PRO A 234 19.31 -5.06 8.69
CA PRO A 234 17.99 -5.07 9.32
C PRO A 234 16.86 -4.99 8.29
N ILE A 235 15.90 -5.91 8.37
CA ILE A 235 14.72 -5.94 7.49
C ILE A 235 13.47 -5.56 8.26
N THR A 236 12.76 -4.56 7.73
CA THR A 236 11.36 -4.27 8.04
C THR A 236 10.58 -4.19 6.73
N VAL A 237 9.26 -4.09 6.80
CA VAL A 237 8.40 -3.92 5.62
C VAL A 237 8.68 -2.64 4.81
N LEU A 238 9.36 -1.62 5.38
CA LEU A 238 9.64 -0.36 4.70
C LEU A 238 11.14 -0.02 4.53
N ASN A 239 12.06 -0.82 5.08
CA ASN A 239 13.49 -0.46 5.08
C ASN A 239 14.11 -0.37 3.68
N SER A 240 13.56 -1.08 2.68
CA SER A 240 14.02 -1.01 1.28
C SER A 240 13.65 0.30 0.58
N SER A 241 12.83 1.16 1.20
CA SER A 241 12.15 2.30 0.57
C SER A 241 11.30 1.93 -0.66
N ASN A 242 11.12 0.64 -0.93
CA ASN A 242 10.29 0.09 -1.99
C ASN A 242 9.03 -0.51 -1.36
N HIS A 243 7.90 0.16 -1.54
CA HIS A 243 6.62 -0.23 -0.94
C HIS A 243 6.07 -1.58 -1.46
N LEU A 244 6.58 -2.08 -2.60
CA LEU A 244 6.22 -3.39 -3.15
C LEU A 244 7.07 -4.52 -2.59
N PHE A 245 8.19 -4.23 -1.92
CA PHE A 245 9.20 -5.23 -1.57
C PHE A 245 8.66 -6.37 -0.71
N SER A 246 7.74 -6.13 0.24
CA SER A 246 7.24 -7.21 1.10
C SER A 246 6.33 -8.22 0.39
N ASP A 247 5.76 -7.87 -0.76
CA ASP A 247 4.66 -8.61 -1.37
C ASP A 247 4.93 -9.00 -2.82
N PHE A 248 5.58 -8.14 -3.59
CA PHE A 248 5.86 -8.41 -5.00
C PHE A 248 7.04 -9.38 -5.14
N GLN A 249 6.74 -10.61 -5.57
CA GLN A 249 7.68 -11.72 -5.63
C GLN A 249 8.95 -11.37 -6.43
N LEU A 250 8.78 -10.62 -7.53
CA LEU A 250 9.88 -10.20 -8.40
C LEU A 250 10.91 -9.27 -7.72
N HIS A 251 10.55 -8.65 -6.59
CA HIS A 251 11.43 -7.77 -5.83
C HIS A 251 12.02 -8.43 -4.57
N ASN A 252 11.53 -9.62 -4.16
CA ASN A 252 11.85 -10.24 -2.87
C ASN A 252 12.22 -11.73 -2.94
N SER A 253 12.66 -12.19 -4.11
CA SER A 253 13.25 -13.51 -4.33
C SER A 253 14.33 -13.83 -3.30
N SER A 254 14.27 -15.01 -2.68
CA SER A 254 15.13 -15.44 -1.57
C SER A 254 15.03 -14.57 -0.30
N VAL A 255 13.92 -13.84 -0.11
CA VAL A 255 13.62 -13.06 1.09
C VAL A 255 12.26 -13.45 1.68
N PHE A 256 11.17 -13.25 0.93
CA PHE A 256 9.80 -13.69 1.26
C PHE A 256 9.19 -14.60 0.19
N SER A 257 10.06 -15.10 -0.68
CA SER A 257 9.71 -16.04 -1.74
C SER A 257 10.92 -16.88 -2.13
N MET A 258 10.67 -18.01 -2.80
CA MET A 258 11.70 -18.83 -3.43
C MET A 258 11.17 -19.49 -4.69
N LEU A 259 12.08 -19.81 -5.61
CA LEU A 259 11.83 -20.69 -6.75
C LEU A 259 12.28 -22.12 -6.42
N ASP A 260 11.36 -23.07 -6.60
CA ASP A 260 11.64 -24.49 -6.73
C ASP A 260 11.59 -24.90 -8.21
N ASP A 261 12.76 -25.24 -8.76
CA ASP A 261 12.95 -25.59 -10.17
C ASP A 261 12.71 -27.07 -10.48
N PHE A 262 12.28 -27.86 -9.48
CA PHE A 262 12.07 -29.30 -9.59
C PHE A 262 13.30 -30.08 -10.09
N SER A 263 14.49 -29.51 -9.94
CA SER A 263 15.74 -30.18 -10.26
C SER A 263 16.17 -31.14 -9.15
N TYR A 264 16.83 -32.22 -9.55
CA TYR A 264 17.37 -33.24 -8.65
C TYR A 264 18.65 -33.85 -9.22
N THR A 265 19.40 -34.54 -8.37
CA THR A 265 20.57 -35.32 -8.78
C THR A 265 20.14 -36.77 -9.05
N ASP A 266 20.36 -37.25 -10.27
CA ASP A 266 20.03 -38.62 -10.68
C ASP A 266 21.02 -39.66 -10.11
N GLU A 267 20.75 -40.93 -10.39
CA GLU A 267 21.59 -42.06 -9.99
C GLU A 267 23.04 -42.00 -10.50
N THR A 268 23.30 -41.22 -11.56
CA THR A 268 24.62 -41.01 -12.15
C THR A 268 25.35 -39.79 -11.58
N GLY A 269 24.71 -39.05 -10.66
CA GLY A 269 25.25 -37.82 -10.09
C GLY A 269 25.05 -36.60 -11.00
N LYS A 270 24.23 -36.68 -12.05
CA LYS A 270 23.94 -35.58 -12.96
C LYS A 270 22.66 -34.84 -12.54
N ARG A 271 22.62 -33.53 -12.84
CA ARG A 271 21.40 -32.73 -12.65
C ARG A 271 20.35 -33.16 -13.68
N ALA A 272 19.19 -33.57 -13.19
CA ALA A 272 17.97 -33.84 -13.94
C ALA A 272 16.84 -32.95 -13.39
N ALA A 273 15.69 -32.93 -14.06
CA ALA A 273 14.52 -32.17 -13.63
C ALA A 273 13.24 -32.95 -13.93
N PHE A 274 12.23 -32.78 -13.07
CA PHE A 274 10.90 -33.30 -13.36
C PHE A 274 10.22 -32.43 -14.43
N THR A 275 9.55 -33.10 -15.37
CA THR A 275 8.70 -32.46 -16.39
C THR A 275 7.25 -32.31 -15.92
N SER A 276 6.83 -33.10 -14.94
CA SER A 276 5.54 -32.99 -14.27
C SER A 276 5.65 -33.58 -12.86
N ALA A 277 5.01 -32.96 -11.86
CA ALA A 277 4.87 -33.51 -10.52
C ALA A 277 3.88 -32.71 -9.67
N THR A 278 3.30 -33.33 -8.64
CA THR A 278 2.51 -32.64 -7.61
C THR A 278 3.34 -32.46 -6.35
N ALA A 279 3.39 -31.24 -5.83
CA ALA A 279 4.16 -30.88 -4.64
C ALA A 279 3.32 -30.14 -3.60
N SER A 280 3.61 -30.36 -2.33
CA SER A 280 3.08 -29.58 -1.22
C SER A 280 4.22 -28.88 -0.50
N TYR A 281 3.98 -27.68 0.01
CA TYR A 281 5.00 -26.86 0.67
C TYR A 281 4.54 -26.43 2.07
N VAL A 282 5.47 -26.39 3.00
CA VAL A 282 5.31 -25.72 4.31
C VAL A 282 6.45 -24.74 4.50
N VAL A 283 6.11 -23.56 5.00
CA VAL A 283 7.03 -22.47 5.33
C VAL A 283 6.97 -22.24 6.83
N ILE A 284 8.12 -22.24 7.50
CA ILE A 284 8.27 -22.00 8.94
C ILE A 284 9.31 -20.91 9.15
N GLY A 285 8.92 -19.78 9.72
CA GLY A 285 9.76 -18.61 9.94
C GLY A 285 10.06 -18.33 11.41
N TRP A 286 11.28 -17.88 11.70
CA TRP A 286 11.67 -17.42 13.03
C TRP A 286 12.64 -16.23 12.95
N HIS A 287 12.71 -15.49 14.05
CA HIS A 287 13.70 -14.42 14.20
C HIS A 287 15.06 -15.01 14.55
N ALA A 288 16.11 -14.64 13.81
CA ALA A 288 17.47 -15.06 14.15
C ALA A 288 17.85 -14.57 15.56
N ASN A 289 17.55 -13.30 15.85
CA ASN A 289 17.83 -12.68 17.13
C ASN A 289 16.56 -12.63 18.02
N ALA A 290 16.67 -13.04 19.28
CA ALA A 290 15.51 -13.09 20.17
C ALA A 290 14.97 -11.70 20.52
N GLY A 291 15.83 -10.67 20.58
CA GLY A 291 15.43 -9.31 20.92
C GLY A 291 14.57 -8.60 19.85
N ASP A 292 14.57 -9.12 18.62
CA ASP A 292 13.75 -8.61 17.53
C ASP A 292 12.36 -9.27 17.49
N ASP A 293 12.14 -10.29 18.33
CA ASP A 293 10.87 -11.01 18.42
C ASP A 293 9.82 -10.20 19.21
N PRO A 294 8.63 -9.93 18.64
CA PRO A 294 7.53 -9.24 19.33
C PRO A 294 7.09 -9.88 20.65
N PHE A 295 7.35 -11.18 20.85
CA PHE A 295 7.02 -11.92 22.08
C PHE A 295 8.18 -11.98 23.10
N TYR A 296 9.29 -11.31 22.80
CA TYR A 296 10.39 -11.13 23.74
C TYR A 296 10.01 -10.10 24.81
N MET A 297 10.06 -10.52 26.08
CA MET A 297 9.74 -9.73 27.27
C MET A 297 10.96 -9.66 28.17
N GLN A 298 11.49 -8.45 28.43
CA GLN A 298 12.65 -8.29 29.31
C GLN A 298 12.34 -8.81 30.71
N PRO A 299 13.22 -9.63 31.32
CA PRO A 299 13.02 -10.14 32.66
C PRO A 299 12.96 -8.98 33.68
N PRO A 300 12.17 -9.10 34.76
CA PRO A 300 11.97 -8.04 35.75
C PRO A 300 13.27 -7.47 36.35
N SER A 301 14.32 -8.30 36.45
CA SER A 301 15.63 -7.93 36.99
C SER A 301 16.46 -6.99 36.12
N GLN A 302 16.09 -6.77 34.85
CA GLN A 302 16.78 -5.85 33.92
C GLN A 302 16.00 -4.56 33.64
N LYS A 303 14.79 -4.41 34.21
CA LYS A 303 14.08 -3.13 34.16
C LYS A 303 14.74 -2.17 35.15
N ASN A 304 15.63 -1.31 34.66
CA ASN A 304 16.10 -0.11 35.38
C ASN A 304 14.95 0.90 35.54
N GLN A 305 13.84 0.49 36.14
CA GLN A 305 12.68 1.33 36.40
C GLN A 305 12.58 1.51 37.92
N PRO A 306 12.47 2.74 38.44
CA PRO A 306 12.22 2.93 39.86
C PRO A 306 10.90 2.23 40.20
N ASP A 307 10.91 1.45 41.29
CA ASP A 307 9.72 0.86 41.92
C ASP A 307 8.62 1.91 42.09
N THR A 308 7.77 2.04 41.08
CA THR A 308 6.47 2.69 41.16
C THR A 308 5.50 1.52 41.20
N GLY A 309 5.20 1.04 42.41
CA GLY A 309 4.62 -0.27 42.72
C GLY A 309 3.19 -0.55 42.22
N ASP A 310 2.78 -0.02 41.07
CA ASP A 310 1.41 -0.09 40.55
C ASP A 310 1.27 -0.70 39.13
N VAL A 311 2.36 -1.12 38.47
CA VAL A 311 2.26 -1.71 37.11
C VAL A 311 2.41 -3.24 37.19
N ALA A 312 1.29 -3.96 36.98
CA ALA A 312 1.30 -5.42 36.87
C ALA A 312 2.27 -5.90 35.78
N PRO A 313 2.97 -7.03 35.98
CA PRO A 313 3.88 -7.57 34.96
C PRO A 313 3.10 -7.89 33.68
N GLU A 314 3.70 -7.56 32.53
CA GLU A 314 3.10 -7.83 31.23
C GLU A 314 2.96 -9.34 31.02
N THR A 315 1.75 -9.79 30.69
CA THR A 315 1.48 -11.20 30.41
C THR A 315 1.44 -11.46 28.90
N GLN A 316 1.62 -12.72 28.50
CA GLN A 316 1.47 -13.12 27.10
C GLN A 316 0.09 -12.80 26.54
N GLY A 317 -0.98 -12.91 27.34
CA GLY A 317 -2.32 -12.48 26.92
C GLY A 317 -2.41 -10.97 26.66
N GLY A 318 -1.74 -10.15 27.47
CA GLY A 318 -1.63 -8.70 27.23
C GLY A 318 -0.88 -8.39 25.94
N ARG A 319 0.21 -9.13 25.67
CA ARG A 319 1.01 -9.03 24.45
C ARG A 319 0.23 -9.39 23.19
N ILE A 320 -0.52 -10.49 23.21
CA ILE A 320 -1.36 -10.93 22.09
C ILE A 320 -2.35 -9.84 21.70
N ASN A 321 -3.04 -9.25 22.69
CA ASN A 321 -3.99 -8.18 22.47
C ASN A 321 -3.33 -6.92 21.89
N SER A 322 -2.15 -6.53 22.39
CA SER A 322 -1.43 -5.34 21.91
C SER A 322 -0.88 -5.49 20.49
N LEU A 323 -0.68 -6.73 20.04
CA LEU A 323 -0.26 -7.09 18.68
C LEU A 323 -1.45 -7.31 17.72
N ASN A 324 -2.69 -7.01 18.15
CA ASN A 324 -3.93 -7.24 17.38
C ASN A 324 -4.10 -8.73 16.98
N MET A 325 -3.78 -9.63 17.90
CA MET A 325 -3.93 -11.08 17.76
C MET A 325 -4.97 -11.62 18.74
N VAL A 326 -5.42 -12.86 18.52
CA VAL A 326 -6.34 -13.58 19.42
C VAL A 326 -6.04 -15.08 19.41
N MET A 327 -6.23 -15.78 20.54
CA MET A 327 -6.05 -17.23 20.61
C MET A 327 -7.18 -17.98 19.90
N SER A 328 -6.82 -19.04 19.18
CA SER A 328 -7.75 -19.97 18.56
C SER A 328 -8.20 -21.06 19.53
N GLY A 329 -9.41 -21.60 19.33
CA GLY A 329 -9.95 -22.70 20.14
C GLY A 329 -10.41 -22.28 21.54
N ASP A 330 -10.52 -23.26 22.44
CA ASP A 330 -10.99 -23.03 23.81
C ASP A 330 -9.88 -22.43 24.69
N THR A 331 -10.02 -21.15 25.04
CA THR A 331 -9.07 -20.44 25.91
C THR A 331 -9.09 -20.92 27.37
N SER A 332 -10.09 -21.72 27.75
CA SER A 332 -10.16 -22.35 29.07
C SER A 332 -9.32 -23.63 29.18
N ASP A 333 -8.78 -24.13 28.05
CA ASP A 333 -7.79 -25.20 28.06
C ASP A 333 -6.62 -24.86 29.00
N ARG A 334 -6.14 -25.86 29.73
CA ARG A 334 -5.17 -25.65 30.80
C ARG A 334 -3.81 -25.15 30.28
N GLN A 335 -3.37 -25.61 29.11
CA GLN A 335 -2.10 -25.18 28.53
C GLN A 335 -2.23 -23.76 27.95
N VAL A 336 -3.33 -23.48 27.25
CA VAL A 336 -3.62 -22.16 26.69
C VAL A 336 -3.77 -21.11 27.79
N SER A 337 -4.58 -21.38 28.81
CA SER A 337 -4.79 -20.47 29.93
C SER A 337 -3.50 -20.23 30.73
N SER A 338 -2.66 -21.25 30.91
CA SER A 338 -1.35 -21.11 31.55
C SER A 338 -0.41 -20.24 30.71
N PHE A 339 -0.40 -20.38 29.37
CA PHE A 339 0.40 -19.54 28.49
C PHE A 339 -0.05 -18.08 28.56
N LEU A 340 -1.35 -17.81 28.50
CA LEU A 340 -1.90 -16.45 28.55
C LEU A 340 -1.53 -15.66 29.82
N GLN A 341 -1.28 -16.37 30.93
CA GLN A 341 -0.89 -15.79 32.22
C GLN A 341 0.63 -15.71 32.42
N GLU A 342 1.43 -16.31 31.53
CA GLU A 342 2.88 -16.32 31.61
C GLU A 342 3.45 -14.90 31.42
N THR A 343 4.56 -14.60 32.11
CA THR A 343 5.25 -13.30 32.06
C THR A 343 6.69 -13.43 31.54
N ARG A 344 7.17 -14.66 31.34
CA ARG A 344 8.44 -14.95 30.67
C ARG A 344 8.33 -14.68 29.16
N SER A 345 9.43 -14.25 28.56
CA SER A 345 9.61 -14.17 27.09
C SER A 345 9.12 -15.43 26.39
N ALA A 346 8.59 -15.33 25.18
CA ALA A 346 8.37 -16.45 24.28
C ALA A 346 9.03 -16.17 22.92
N ARG A 347 9.14 -17.20 22.07
CA ARG A 347 9.58 -17.02 20.68
C ARG A 347 8.45 -17.35 19.74
N MET A 348 8.10 -16.44 18.87
CA MET A 348 7.09 -16.73 17.86
C MET A 348 7.66 -17.54 16.71
N VAL A 349 6.84 -18.45 16.21
CA VAL A 349 7.12 -19.25 15.00
C VAL A 349 6.04 -18.91 13.99
N CYS A 350 6.42 -18.27 12.89
CA CYS A 350 5.53 -18.04 11.77
C CYS A 350 5.36 -19.35 10.98
N HIS A 351 4.15 -19.71 10.55
CA HIS A 351 3.99 -20.92 9.74
C HIS A 351 2.82 -20.84 8.75
N GLY A 352 2.93 -21.56 7.64
CA GLY A 352 1.86 -21.71 6.66
C GLY A 352 2.18 -22.80 5.64
N SER A 353 1.16 -23.29 4.97
CA SER A 353 1.28 -24.40 4.00
C SER A 353 0.47 -24.10 2.75
N ILE A 354 0.88 -24.72 1.65
CA ILE A 354 0.11 -24.81 0.41
C ILE A 354 0.24 -26.24 -0.11
N TYR A 355 -0.89 -26.91 -0.32
CA TYR A 355 -0.95 -28.32 -0.70
C TYR A 355 -1.27 -28.48 -2.20
N GLN A 356 -0.77 -29.57 -2.77
CA GLN A 356 -1.11 -30.05 -4.12
C GLN A 356 -0.91 -29.03 -5.24
N ALA A 357 0.20 -28.28 -5.20
CA ALA A 357 0.64 -27.49 -6.34
C ALA A 357 1.09 -28.41 -7.48
N GLU A 358 0.50 -28.24 -8.67
CA GLU A 358 0.75 -29.08 -9.83
C GLU A 358 1.78 -28.42 -10.76
N TRP A 359 2.95 -29.03 -10.91
CA TRP A 359 3.98 -28.65 -11.87
C TRP A 359 3.80 -29.44 -13.17
N ASP A 360 3.80 -28.75 -14.31
CA ASP A 360 3.93 -29.30 -15.66
C ASP A 360 4.79 -28.33 -16.49
N ALA A 361 5.83 -28.84 -17.14
CA ALA A 361 6.77 -28.02 -17.90
C ALA A 361 6.21 -27.50 -19.24
N THR A 362 5.08 -28.03 -19.69
CA THR A 362 4.53 -27.82 -21.05
C THR A 362 3.10 -27.32 -21.07
N LYS A 363 2.35 -27.50 -19.98
CA LYS A 363 0.93 -27.14 -19.90
C LYS A 363 0.71 -25.95 -18.99
N ALA A 364 -0.01 -24.94 -19.47
CA ALA A 364 -0.48 -23.86 -18.63
C ALA A 364 -1.61 -24.35 -17.71
N PRO A 365 -1.51 -24.19 -16.38
CA PRO A 365 -2.63 -24.45 -15.49
C PRO A 365 -3.77 -23.42 -15.67
N PRO A 366 -5.01 -23.76 -15.28
CA PRO A 366 -6.10 -22.79 -15.19
C PRO A 366 -5.73 -21.59 -14.31
N SER A 367 -6.25 -20.41 -14.61
CA SER A 367 -5.99 -19.20 -13.80
C SER A 367 -7.25 -18.36 -13.62
N THR A 368 -7.46 -17.87 -12.40
CA THR A 368 -8.51 -16.89 -12.09
C THR A 368 -8.23 -15.52 -12.71
N ALA A 369 -6.95 -15.20 -12.99
CA ALA A 369 -6.55 -14.01 -13.74
C ALA A 369 -7.16 -13.97 -15.13
N LYS A 370 -7.35 -15.14 -15.76
CA LYS A 370 -7.96 -15.26 -17.09
C LYS A 370 -9.41 -14.79 -17.08
N LYS A 371 -10.18 -15.25 -16.09
CA LYS A 371 -11.57 -14.83 -15.88
C LYS A 371 -11.65 -13.32 -15.64
N ALA A 372 -10.73 -12.78 -14.83
CA ALA A 372 -10.63 -11.36 -14.55
C ALA A 372 -10.31 -10.54 -15.83
N SER A 373 -9.38 -11.01 -16.65
CA SER A 373 -9.02 -10.38 -17.93
C SER A 373 -10.19 -10.37 -18.92
N GLN A 374 -10.88 -11.50 -19.06
CA GLN A 374 -12.05 -11.62 -19.94
C GLN A 374 -13.19 -10.71 -19.49
N ASN A 375 -13.43 -10.60 -18.17
CA ASN A 375 -14.38 -9.65 -17.61
C ASN A 375 -13.98 -8.20 -17.91
N LEU A 376 -12.69 -7.87 -17.76
CA LEU A 376 -12.16 -6.54 -18.06
C LEU A 376 -12.31 -6.17 -19.54
N ALA A 377 -12.06 -7.11 -20.44
CA ALA A 377 -12.19 -6.91 -21.88
C ALA A 377 -13.66 -6.84 -22.36
N THR A 378 -14.56 -7.63 -21.75
CA THR A 378 -15.96 -7.75 -22.20
C THR A 378 -16.87 -6.72 -21.57
N ASN A 379 -16.79 -6.55 -20.24
CA ASN A 379 -17.71 -5.72 -19.46
C ASN A 379 -17.13 -4.34 -19.12
N GLN A 380 -15.82 -4.14 -19.33
CA GLN A 380 -15.09 -2.90 -19.00
C GLN A 380 -15.54 -2.28 -17.67
N PRO A 381 -15.46 -3.04 -16.55
CA PRO A 381 -16.11 -2.73 -15.28
C PRO A 381 -15.33 -1.68 -14.47
N ILE A 382 -14.92 -0.59 -15.11
CA ILE A 382 -14.07 0.44 -14.53
C ILE A 382 -14.90 1.71 -14.35
N ALA A 383 -14.96 2.18 -13.10
CA ALA A 383 -15.65 3.41 -12.76
C ALA A 383 -14.66 4.50 -12.30
N VAL A 384 -14.86 5.75 -12.69
CA VAL A 384 -14.06 6.90 -12.26
C VAL A 384 -14.94 7.92 -11.55
N GLY A 385 -14.51 8.39 -10.39
CA GLY A 385 -15.26 9.30 -9.53
C GLY A 385 -14.37 10.04 -8.54
N GLY A 386 -14.97 10.82 -7.64
CA GLY A 386 -14.21 11.65 -6.70
C GLY A 386 -13.71 10.88 -5.46
N THR A 387 -14.41 9.80 -5.11
CA THR A 387 -14.10 8.94 -3.96
C THR A 387 -14.43 7.49 -4.28
N ALA A 388 -13.96 6.56 -3.44
CA ALA A 388 -14.29 5.13 -3.56
C ALA A 388 -15.81 4.83 -3.43
N ILE A 389 -16.57 5.62 -2.67
CA ILE A 389 -18.02 5.43 -2.57
C ILE A 389 -18.70 5.96 -3.84
N ASP A 390 -18.23 7.08 -4.38
CA ASP A 390 -18.77 7.67 -5.60
C ASP A 390 -18.62 6.74 -6.81
N THR A 391 -17.45 6.09 -6.94
CA THR A 391 -17.23 5.08 -7.98
C THR A 391 -18.12 3.85 -7.82
N VAL A 392 -18.36 3.39 -6.58
CA VAL A 392 -19.28 2.28 -6.31
C VAL A 392 -20.72 2.64 -6.68
N LEU A 393 -21.16 3.85 -6.36
CA LEU A 393 -22.50 4.32 -6.74
C LEU A 393 -22.66 4.46 -8.26
N ALA A 394 -21.64 4.95 -8.96
CA ALA A 394 -21.64 5.03 -10.42
C ALA A 394 -21.71 3.63 -11.06
N HIS A 395 -20.96 2.66 -10.52
CA HIS A 395 -21.01 1.28 -10.95
C HIS A 395 -22.39 0.64 -10.71
N ALA A 396 -22.93 0.78 -9.49
CA ALA A 396 -24.24 0.25 -9.13
C ALA A 396 -25.37 0.87 -9.97
N HIS A 397 -25.31 2.17 -10.26
CA HIS A 397 -26.28 2.85 -11.12
C HIS A 397 -26.40 2.22 -12.51
N THR A 398 -25.26 1.82 -13.07
CA THR A 398 -25.16 1.26 -14.42
C THR A 398 -25.72 -0.16 -14.48
N HIS A 399 -25.57 -0.93 -13.39
CA HIS A 399 -25.90 -2.37 -13.36
C HIS A 399 -27.22 -2.71 -12.63
N GLN A 400 -27.85 -1.75 -11.94
CA GLN A 400 -29.10 -1.95 -11.18
C GLN A 400 -30.28 -2.55 -11.98
N ASN A 401 -30.29 -2.40 -13.31
CA ASN A 401 -31.40 -2.80 -14.19
C ASN A 401 -31.02 -3.95 -15.13
N ASP A 402 -29.87 -4.60 -14.92
CA ASP A 402 -29.41 -5.66 -15.80
C ASP A 402 -30.36 -6.88 -15.73
N PRO A 403 -31.09 -7.21 -16.81
CA PRO A 403 -32.05 -8.32 -16.83
C PRO A 403 -31.39 -9.70 -16.78
N SER A 404 -30.06 -9.79 -16.88
CA SER A 404 -29.30 -11.03 -16.60
C SER A 404 -29.19 -11.36 -15.10
N GLY A 405 -29.53 -10.41 -14.23
CA GLY A 405 -29.36 -10.44 -12.77
C GLY A 405 -30.37 -11.28 -11.97
N ALA A 406 -30.46 -12.58 -12.26
CA ALA A 406 -31.05 -13.54 -11.31
C ALA A 406 -30.13 -13.81 -10.09
N ASP A 407 -28.90 -13.30 -10.11
CA ASP A 407 -27.85 -13.56 -9.11
C ASP A 407 -27.82 -12.55 -7.96
N ALA A 408 -27.31 -12.99 -6.81
CA ALA A 408 -27.22 -12.22 -5.56
C ALA A 408 -26.47 -10.88 -5.68
N THR A 409 -25.60 -10.70 -6.69
CA THR A 409 -24.80 -9.48 -6.91
C THR A 409 -25.63 -8.31 -7.43
N SER A 410 -26.48 -8.52 -8.44
CA SER A 410 -27.35 -7.47 -8.99
C SER A 410 -28.36 -6.95 -7.96
N LYS A 411 -28.81 -7.83 -7.06
CA LYS A 411 -29.64 -7.43 -5.92
C LYS A 411 -28.88 -6.53 -4.94
N VAL A 412 -27.61 -6.83 -4.66
CA VAL A 412 -26.77 -6.00 -3.78
C VAL A 412 -26.54 -4.63 -4.40
N GLU A 413 -26.30 -4.55 -5.70
CA GLU A 413 -26.16 -3.27 -6.42
C GLU A 413 -27.45 -2.45 -6.39
N ALA A 414 -28.61 -3.09 -6.57
CA ALA A 414 -29.91 -2.44 -6.42
C ALA A 414 -30.14 -1.93 -4.99
N ASP A 415 -29.81 -2.72 -3.97
CA ASP A 415 -29.90 -2.36 -2.56
C ASP A 415 -28.96 -1.16 -2.23
N ILE A 416 -27.72 -1.18 -2.72
CA ILE A 416 -26.76 -0.08 -2.57
C ILE A 416 -27.30 1.19 -3.22
N TRP A 417 -27.84 1.08 -4.44
CA TRP A 417 -28.41 2.21 -5.15
C TRP A 417 -29.67 2.75 -4.46
N ALA A 418 -30.50 1.90 -3.86
CA ALA A 418 -31.64 2.33 -3.05
C ALA A 418 -31.19 3.12 -1.81
N LEU A 419 -30.08 2.72 -1.19
CA LEU A 419 -29.48 3.42 -0.05
C LEU A 419 -28.68 4.67 -0.43
N ARG A 420 -28.52 5.01 -1.71
CA ARG A 420 -27.63 6.11 -2.16
C ARG A 420 -27.87 7.44 -1.44
N ALA A 421 -29.13 7.82 -1.22
CA ALA A 421 -29.45 9.08 -0.56
C ALA A 421 -29.02 9.05 0.92
N LEU A 422 -29.16 7.90 1.59
CA LEU A 422 -28.76 7.70 2.98
C LEU A 422 -27.24 7.57 3.14
N LEU A 423 -26.59 6.83 2.24
CA LEU A 423 -25.13 6.69 2.20
C LEU A 423 -24.44 8.02 1.97
N ARG A 424 -25.06 8.91 1.19
CA ARG A 424 -24.61 10.28 1.01
C ARG A 424 -24.95 11.19 2.21
N ALA A 425 -26.05 10.92 2.93
CA ALA A 425 -26.58 11.72 4.03
C ALA A 425 -26.08 11.35 5.44
N GLN A 426 -25.27 10.31 5.56
CA GLN A 426 -24.88 9.72 6.84
C GLN A 426 -24.07 10.67 7.74
N ASP A 427 -23.34 11.62 7.16
CA ASP A 427 -22.52 12.59 7.88
C ASP A 427 -23.27 13.90 8.20
N ALA A 428 -24.53 14.03 7.75
CA ALA A 428 -25.36 15.21 7.95
C ALA A 428 -26.36 15.06 9.12
N GLY A 429 -26.72 16.20 9.71
CA GLY A 429 -27.83 16.31 10.67
C GLY A 429 -29.19 15.96 10.03
N PRO A 430 -30.30 16.15 10.76
CA PRO A 430 -31.64 15.68 10.36
C PRO A 430 -32.22 16.26 9.04
N ASP A 431 -31.52 17.15 8.32
CA ASP A 431 -31.92 17.71 7.02
C ASP A 431 -31.13 17.08 5.84
N GLY A 432 -31.03 15.75 5.85
CA GLY A 432 -29.88 15.02 5.31
C GLY A 432 -29.70 14.84 3.80
N ALA A 433 -30.71 15.00 2.92
CA ALA A 433 -30.49 14.72 1.49
C ALA A 433 -29.85 15.89 0.70
N GLN A 434 -30.07 17.13 1.16
CA GLN A 434 -29.62 18.34 0.50
C GLN A 434 -28.20 18.73 0.90
N GLU A 435 -27.88 18.62 2.19
CA GLU A 435 -26.54 18.86 2.74
C GLU A 435 -25.54 17.79 2.24
N ALA A 436 -26.01 16.56 2.04
CA ALA A 436 -25.26 15.45 1.46
C ALA A 436 -24.68 15.74 0.07
N GLN A 437 -25.44 16.37 -0.83
CA GLN A 437 -24.96 16.63 -2.20
C GLN A 437 -23.91 17.75 -2.24
N ASP A 438 -24.05 18.75 -1.36
CA ASP A 438 -23.04 19.80 -1.18
C ASP A 438 -21.77 19.26 -0.50
N GLU A 439 -21.93 18.33 0.45
CA GLU A 439 -20.82 17.64 1.11
C GLU A 439 -20.10 16.65 0.18
N LEU A 440 -20.82 15.95 -0.71
CA LEU A 440 -20.24 15.15 -1.78
C LEU A 440 -19.34 15.98 -2.71
N ASN A 441 -19.83 17.14 -3.13
CA ASN A 441 -19.00 18.07 -3.89
C ASN A 441 -17.79 18.51 -3.07
N ALA A 442 -17.92 18.71 -1.75
CA ALA A 442 -16.79 19.00 -0.87
C ALA A 442 -15.83 17.80 -0.69
N HIS A 443 -16.27 16.56 -0.86
CA HIS A 443 -15.43 15.36 -0.80
C HIS A 443 -14.53 15.18 -2.03
N ASN A 444 -14.85 15.84 -3.14
CA ASN A 444 -13.96 15.94 -4.31
C ASN A 444 -12.73 16.81 -4.02
N TYR A 445 -12.63 17.41 -2.83
CA TYR A 445 -11.53 18.29 -2.43
C TYR A 445 -10.81 17.74 -1.20
N ASP A 446 -9.47 17.75 -1.27
CA ASP A 446 -8.62 17.67 -0.09
C ASP A 446 -8.70 18.99 0.67
N ARG A 447 -8.65 18.85 1.99
CA ARG A 447 -8.76 19.97 2.93
C ARG A 447 -7.39 20.18 3.56
N ASP A 448 -6.76 21.29 3.20
CA ASP A 448 -5.54 21.74 3.84
C ASP A 448 -5.87 22.61 5.05
N ASP A 449 -5.06 22.51 6.10
CA ASP A 449 -5.30 23.18 7.37
C ASP A 449 -5.45 24.71 7.18
N GLY A 450 -6.66 25.20 7.46
CA GLY A 450 -7.04 26.61 7.43
C GLY A 450 -6.39 27.43 8.55
N GLY A 451 -5.82 26.74 9.54
CA GLY A 451 -5.17 27.34 10.71
C GLY A 451 -6.14 27.41 11.88
N ALA A 452 -5.82 28.27 12.83
CA ALA A 452 -6.49 28.32 14.11
C ALA A 452 -7.13 29.68 14.40
N LEU A 453 -8.29 29.62 15.06
CA LEU A 453 -9.00 30.78 15.58
C LEU A 453 -9.22 30.61 17.07
N TRP A 454 -8.86 31.61 17.85
CA TRP A 454 -9.08 31.61 19.29
C TRP A 454 -10.48 32.14 19.61
N HIS A 455 -11.15 31.45 20.53
CA HIS A 455 -12.44 31.82 21.09
C HIS A 455 -12.31 31.99 22.61
N LEU A 456 -13.23 32.76 23.18
CA LEU A 456 -13.35 32.89 24.63
C LEU A 456 -14.26 31.78 25.16
N SER A 457 -13.87 31.19 26.29
CA SER A 457 -14.65 30.19 27.03
C SER A 457 -14.63 30.53 28.51
N GLY A 458 -15.78 30.48 29.16
CA GLY A 458 -15.91 30.81 30.58
C GLY A 458 -17.34 30.56 31.05
N ALA A 459 -17.50 29.99 32.24
CA ALA A 459 -18.80 29.76 32.86
C ALA A 459 -18.73 30.13 34.35
N SER A 460 -19.74 30.87 34.81
CA SER A 460 -20.06 31.02 36.23
C SER A 460 -21.53 30.65 36.42
N GLY A 461 -21.84 29.35 36.49
CA GLY A 461 -23.22 28.84 36.52
C GLY A 461 -23.98 29.02 35.19
N ASP A 462 -25.31 29.15 35.24
CA ASP A 462 -26.23 29.25 34.09
C ASP A 462 -26.21 30.60 33.34
N GLN A 463 -25.36 31.56 33.72
CA GLN A 463 -25.29 32.88 33.07
C GLN A 463 -24.09 32.99 32.12
N LYS A 464 -24.36 33.36 30.86
CA LYS A 464 -23.33 33.69 29.86
C LYS A 464 -22.58 34.96 30.29
N ILE A 465 -21.28 34.84 30.52
CA ILE A 465 -20.40 35.98 30.80
C ILE A 465 -20.26 36.83 29.53
N VAL A 466 -20.56 38.13 29.61
CA VAL A 466 -20.36 39.08 28.51
C VAL A 466 -18.94 39.68 28.60
N PRO A 467 -18.05 39.45 27.63
CA PRO A 467 -16.68 39.97 27.69
C PRO A 467 -16.63 41.50 27.59
N SER A 468 -15.71 42.12 28.34
CA SER A 468 -15.42 43.56 28.21
C SER A 468 -14.84 43.90 26.83
N ASP A 469 -14.97 45.16 26.40
CA ASP A 469 -14.45 45.58 25.09
C ASP A 469 -12.94 45.48 24.96
N ASP A 470 -12.21 45.60 26.07
CA ASP A 470 -10.75 45.40 26.08
C ASP A 470 -10.36 43.93 25.92
N ILE A 471 -11.13 43.00 26.50
CA ILE A 471 -10.95 41.56 26.24
C ILE A 471 -11.23 41.24 24.77
N LYS A 472 -12.28 41.83 24.17
CA LYS A 472 -12.56 41.67 22.73
C LYS A 472 -11.44 42.23 21.83
N LYS A 473 -10.80 43.35 22.22
CA LYS A 473 -9.64 43.89 21.50
C LYS A 473 -8.43 42.94 21.60
N GLN A 474 -8.16 42.40 22.78
CA GLN A 474 -7.08 41.42 22.97
C GLN A 474 -7.34 40.10 22.22
N LEU A 475 -8.59 39.64 22.17
CA LEU A 475 -8.96 38.47 21.36
C LEU A 475 -8.73 38.72 19.86
N ARG A 476 -9.08 39.91 19.35
CA ARG A 476 -8.78 40.28 17.96
C ARG A 476 -7.28 40.26 17.69
N LEU A 477 -6.49 40.90 18.56
CA LEU A 477 -5.03 40.88 18.47
C LEU A 477 -4.48 39.44 18.50
N LEU A 478 -5.02 38.57 19.36
CA LEU A 478 -4.65 37.16 19.45
C LEU A 478 -4.93 36.42 18.13
N ASN A 479 -6.09 36.65 17.52
CA ASN A 479 -6.48 36.03 16.25
C ASN A 479 -5.66 36.56 15.07
N ASP A 480 -5.40 37.86 15.01
CA ASP A 480 -4.52 38.45 13.99
C ASP A 480 -3.09 37.89 14.10
N THR A 481 -2.60 37.74 15.34
CA THR A 481 -1.28 37.14 15.63
C THR A 481 -1.23 35.67 15.23
N GLN A 482 -2.28 34.90 15.55
CA GLN A 482 -2.38 33.49 15.17
C GLN A 482 -2.44 33.31 13.65
N TYR A 483 -3.19 34.15 12.94
CA TYR A 483 -3.27 34.12 11.48
C TYR A 483 -1.90 34.32 10.81
N VAL A 484 -1.09 35.25 11.33
CA VAL A 484 0.28 35.44 10.84
C VAL A 484 1.14 34.21 11.15
N LEU A 485 1.04 33.66 12.36
CA LEU A 485 1.78 32.45 12.76
C LEU A 485 1.47 31.26 11.83
N ASP A 486 0.20 31.02 11.53
CA ASP A 486 -0.23 29.93 10.65
C ASP A 486 0.32 30.10 9.23
N ASN A 487 0.32 31.34 8.70
CA ASN A 487 0.93 31.65 7.40
C ASN A 487 2.45 31.47 7.40
N LEU A 488 3.14 31.77 8.51
CA LEU A 488 4.57 31.53 8.65
C LEU A 488 4.90 30.03 8.64
N TYR A 489 4.09 29.18 9.28
CA TYR A 489 4.27 27.73 9.19
C TYR A 489 4.06 27.20 7.77
N ARG A 490 3.02 27.64 7.06
CA ARG A 490 2.81 27.27 5.64
C ARG A 490 3.98 27.73 4.76
N THR A 491 4.42 28.97 4.96
CA THR A 491 5.58 29.54 4.26
C THR A 491 6.83 28.71 4.54
N ARG A 492 7.06 28.29 5.78
CA ARG A 492 8.19 27.41 6.12
C ARG A 492 8.13 26.13 5.30
N THR A 493 6.99 25.44 5.29
CA THR A 493 6.80 24.19 4.53
C THR A 493 7.08 24.38 3.04
N GLN A 494 6.56 25.45 2.45
CA GLN A 494 6.79 25.77 1.04
C GLN A 494 8.28 26.04 0.76
N VAL A 495 8.93 26.90 1.56
CA VAL A 495 10.34 27.27 1.34
C VAL A 495 11.28 26.08 1.58
N GLN A 496 10.92 25.14 2.46
CA GLN A 496 11.63 23.87 2.63
C GLN A 496 11.61 23.03 1.35
N TRP A 497 10.44 22.90 0.72
CA TRP A 497 10.32 22.22 -0.57
C TRP A 497 11.03 22.98 -1.70
N GLU A 498 10.95 24.32 -1.73
CA GLU A 498 11.70 25.14 -2.70
C GLU A 498 13.20 24.87 -2.61
N LEU A 499 13.77 24.83 -1.40
CA LEU A 499 15.17 24.51 -1.18
C LEU A 499 15.52 23.10 -1.65
N PHE A 500 14.67 22.11 -1.36
CA PHE A 500 14.81 20.76 -1.90
C PHE A 500 14.81 20.75 -3.43
N SER A 501 13.89 21.48 -4.06
CA SER A 501 13.77 21.53 -5.51
C SER A 501 15.01 22.13 -6.18
N MET A 502 15.67 23.11 -5.53
CA MET A 502 16.91 23.72 -6.01
C MET A 502 18.07 22.72 -5.94
N TRP A 503 18.22 22.02 -4.81
CA TRP A 503 19.22 20.96 -4.66
C TRP A 503 18.98 19.83 -5.67
N TRP A 504 17.73 19.36 -5.81
CA TRP A 504 17.36 18.31 -6.75
C TRP A 504 17.74 18.68 -8.19
N LYS A 505 17.37 19.90 -8.62
CA LYS A 505 17.73 20.40 -9.96
C LYS A 505 19.25 20.43 -10.14
N TYR A 506 19.98 20.92 -9.15
CA TYR A 506 21.44 20.97 -9.19
C TYR A 506 22.09 19.59 -9.36
N VAL A 507 21.65 18.57 -8.61
CA VAL A 507 22.23 17.22 -8.72
C VAL A 507 21.73 16.44 -9.94
N SER A 508 20.57 16.81 -10.50
CA SER A 508 20.00 16.18 -11.69
C SER A 508 20.53 16.77 -13.01
N ASP A 509 21.07 17.98 -12.98
CA ASP A 509 21.59 18.66 -14.17
C ASP A 509 22.96 18.08 -14.59
N GLU A 510 23.19 17.97 -15.89
CA GLU A 510 24.48 17.53 -16.42
C GLU A 510 25.54 18.62 -16.24
N ASN A 511 25.14 19.88 -16.43
CA ASN A 511 26.00 21.06 -16.39
C ASN A 511 25.39 22.18 -15.52
N PRO A 512 25.24 21.96 -14.20
CA PRO A 512 24.61 22.94 -13.34
C PRO A 512 25.42 24.24 -13.26
N ASP A 513 24.74 25.39 -13.33
CA ASP A 513 25.34 26.68 -12.99
C ASP A 513 25.44 26.81 -11.46
N ALA A 514 26.65 26.51 -10.94
CA ALA A 514 26.94 26.55 -9.52
C ALA A 514 26.76 27.95 -8.91
N ALA A 515 27.04 29.03 -9.65
CA ALA A 515 26.93 30.40 -9.14
C ALA A 515 25.47 30.83 -8.99
N ILE A 516 24.63 30.55 -9.99
CA ILE A 516 23.19 30.83 -9.95
C ILE A 516 22.54 29.99 -8.84
N THR A 517 22.86 28.69 -8.79
CA THR A 517 22.30 27.77 -7.79
C THR A 517 22.71 28.19 -6.38
N ALA A 518 24.00 28.47 -6.15
CA ALA A 518 24.49 28.90 -4.84
C ALA A 518 23.79 30.18 -4.34
N SER A 519 23.60 31.16 -5.23
CA SER A 519 22.92 32.42 -4.88
C SER A 519 21.46 32.19 -4.47
N ALA A 520 20.74 31.36 -5.23
CA ALA A 520 19.36 30.99 -4.94
C ALA A 520 19.22 30.17 -3.64
N MET A 521 20.06 29.15 -3.46
CA MET A 521 20.06 28.31 -2.25
C MET A 521 20.43 29.12 -1.00
N LYS A 522 21.45 29.99 -1.07
CA LYS A 522 21.85 30.88 0.03
C LYS A 522 20.69 31.78 0.46
N THR A 523 20.03 32.43 -0.49
CA THR A 523 18.90 33.33 -0.21
C THR A 523 17.75 32.59 0.45
N THR A 524 17.43 31.40 -0.05
CA THR A 524 16.37 30.53 0.45
C THR A 524 16.70 29.98 1.85
N ALA A 525 17.95 29.57 2.08
CA ALA A 525 18.44 29.10 3.38
C ALA A 525 18.37 30.20 4.45
N LEU A 526 18.80 31.42 4.13
CA LEU A 526 18.71 32.57 5.04
C LEU A 526 17.25 32.90 5.39
N ARG A 527 16.33 32.79 4.43
CA ARG A 527 14.89 32.95 4.66
C ARG A 527 14.38 31.89 5.63
N LEU A 528 14.74 30.61 5.46
CA LEU A 528 14.36 29.54 6.39
C LEU A 528 14.93 29.74 7.78
N GLN A 529 16.22 30.08 7.89
CA GLN A 529 16.87 30.37 9.17
C GLN A 529 16.20 31.54 9.88
N THR A 530 15.79 32.59 9.14
CA THR A 530 15.03 33.72 9.71
C THR A 530 13.66 33.28 10.23
N LEU A 531 12.95 32.46 9.46
CA LEU A 531 11.64 31.92 9.85
C LEU A 531 11.73 31.01 11.09
N GLN A 532 12.73 30.13 11.16
CA GLN A 532 12.88 29.12 12.20
C GLN A 532 13.60 29.63 13.46
N ASN A 533 14.72 30.34 13.28
CA ASN A 533 15.68 30.67 14.34
C ASN A 533 15.77 32.18 14.62
N GLY A 534 14.99 33.01 13.92
CA GLY A 534 14.97 34.44 14.17
C GLY A 534 14.62 34.74 15.63
N SER A 535 15.32 35.70 16.24
CA SER A 535 15.13 36.05 17.65
C SER A 535 13.66 36.39 17.95
N ALA A 536 13.24 36.24 19.21
CA ALA A 536 11.91 36.63 19.68
C ALA A 536 11.62 38.15 19.58
N GLY A 537 12.48 38.93 18.92
CA GLY A 537 12.28 40.33 18.55
C GLY A 537 12.17 40.59 17.04
N SER A 538 12.29 39.57 16.18
CA SER A 538 12.15 39.70 14.73
C SER A 538 10.70 39.44 14.29
N PRO A 539 10.00 40.39 13.66
CA PRO A 539 8.61 40.21 13.22
C PRO A 539 8.46 39.27 12.01
N TYR A 540 9.52 38.56 11.63
CA TYR A 540 9.53 37.59 10.52
C TYR A 540 9.80 36.16 10.99
N SER A 541 9.85 35.90 12.30
CA SER A 541 10.17 34.58 12.85
C SER A 541 8.97 33.92 13.53
N ILE A 542 8.90 32.60 13.43
CA ILE A 542 7.88 31.77 14.10
C ILE A 542 7.96 31.95 15.64
N PRO A 543 9.15 31.89 16.28
CA PRO A 543 9.26 32.08 17.73
C PRO A 543 8.75 33.43 18.24
N TYR A 544 8.82 34.49 17.43
CA TYR A 544 8.25 35.79 17.80
C TYR A 544 6.73 35.69 18.00
N TYR A 545 6.03 35.16 17.00
CA TYR A 545 4.57 35.05 17.04
C TYR A 545 4.07 33.98 18.03
N GLU A 546 4.79 32.87 18.20
CA GLU A 546 4.50 31.88 19.26
C GLU A 546 4.52 32.55 20.65
N ASN A 547 5.55 33.35 20.94
CA ASN A 547 5.64 34.08 22.20
C ASN A 547 4.52 35.12 22.34
N GLN A 548 4.17 35.86 21.28
CA GLN A 548 3.06 36.82 21.30
C GLN A 548 1.72 36.14 21.57
N VAL A 549 1.45 34.98 20.96
CA VAL A 549 0.23 34.19 21.23
C VAL A 549 0.14 33.81 22.72
N VAL A 550 1.25 33.31 23.31
CA VAL A 550 1.31 32.97 24.74
C VAL A 550 1.11 34.21 25.63
N GLN A 551 1.75 35.33 25.31
CA GLN A 551 1.65 36.58 26.08
C GLN A 551 0.24 37.16 26.05
N THR A 552 -0.40 37.23 24.88
CA THR A 552 -1.76 37.75 24.73
C THR A 552 -2.77 36.84 25.41
N ARG A 553 -2.61 35.51 25.33
CA ARG A 553 -3.43 34.56 26.08
C ARG A 553 -3.31 34.78 27.59
N ASN A 554 -2.09 34.92 28.11
CA ASN A 554 -1.87 35.18 29.54
C ASN A 554 -2.46 36.53 29.98
N THR A 555 -2.46 37.52 29.09
CA THR A 555 -3.06 38.84 29.33
C THR A 555 -4.58 38.74 29.46
N ILE A 556 -5.26 38.01 28.56
CA ILE A 556 -6.71 37.77 28.63
C ILE A 556 -7.09 37.05 29.93
N SER A 557 -6.34 36.01 30.31
CA SER A 557 -6.58 35.30 31.57
C SER A 557 -6.42 36.22 32.78
N LYS A 558 -5.41 37.10 32.80
CA LYS A 558 -5.19 38.07 33.88
C LYS A 558 -6.28 39.16 33.94
N MET A 559 -6.77 39.63 32.79
CA MET A 559 -7.83 40.65 32.72
C MET A 559 -9.19 40.17 33.26
N SER A 560 -9.36 38.86 33.42
CA SER A 560 -10.61 38.24 33.88
C SER A 560 -10.44 37.49 35.21
N ASP A 561 -9.31 37.65 35.91
CA ASP A 561 -8.92 36.87 37.10
C ASP A 561 -9.06 35.36 36.91
N GLY A 562 -8.88 34.88 35.67
CA GLY A 562 -9.01 33.47 35.29
C GLY A 562 -10.44 32.99 35.00
N SER A 563 -11.46 33.85 35.12
CA SER A 563 -12.87 33.50 34.82
C SER A 563 -13.16 33.29 33.33
N ILE A 564 -12.35 33.89 32.45
CA ILE A 564 -12.41 33.68 31.00
C ILE A 564 -11.09 33.06 30.55
N THR A 565 -11.20 31.91 29.89
CA THR A 565 -10.10 31.20 29.24
C THR A 565 -10.21 31.34 27.72
N THR A 566 -9.11 31.13 27.03
CA THR A 566 -9.09 31.05 25.56
C THR A 566 -9.02 29.59 25.14
N ILE A 567 -9.88 29.22 24.21
CA ILE A 567 -9.89 27.90 23.58
C ILE A 567 -9.54 28.05 22.11
N LYS A 568 -8.76 27.11 21.59
CA LYS A 568 -8.32 27.10 20.19
C LYS A 568 -9.35 26.33 19.37
N GLY A 569 -9.95 26.99 18.38
CA GLY A 569 -10.78 26.39 17.34
C GLY A 569 -10.03 26.31 16.02
N ALA A 570 -10.58 25.58 15.05
CA ALA A 570 -10.05 25.49 13.68
C ALA A 570 -10.76 26.50 12.76
N VAL A 571 -10.01 27.08 11.82
CA VAL A 571 -10.56 27.90 10.72
C VAL A 571 -11.04 26.99 9.60
N ASP A 572 -11.93 27.50 8.74
CA ASP A 572 -12.31 26.82 7.51
C ASP A 572 -11.05 26.44 6.69
N PRO A 573 -10.91 25.17 6.27
CA PRO A 573 -9.74 24.69 5.55
C PRO A 573 -9.67 25.24 4.12
N PHE A 574 -8.46 25.28 3.57
CA PHE A 574 -8.29 25.48 2.13
C PHE A 574 -8.71 24.21 1.40
N SER A 575 -9.31 24.35 0.22
CA SER A 575 -9.80 23.22 -0.56
C SER A 575 -9.04 23.14 -1.88
N GLN A 576 -8.43 21.98 -2.14
CA GLN A 576 -7.80 21.65 -3.42
C GLN A 576 -8.47 20.40 -3.98
N ARG A 577 -8.71 20.34 -5.29
CA ARG A 577 -9.34 19.14 -5.88
C ARG A 577 -8.43 17.92 -5.71
N LYS A 578 -9.01 16.79 -5.32
CA LYS A 578 -8.33 15.49 -5.25
C LYS A 578 -8.04 14.93 -6.63
N ASP A 579 -7.04 14.04 -6.68
CA ASP A 579 -6.90 13.15 -7.84
C ASP A 579 -8.16 12.27 -7.98
N PRO A 580 -8.65 12.03 -9.21
CA PRO A 580 -9.81 11.15 -9.43
C PRO A 580 -9.53 9.75 -8.88
N THR A 581 -10.54 9.10 -8.31
CA THR A 581 -10.48 7.70 -7.89
C THR A 581 -11.04 6.82 -8.98
N PHE A 582 -10.35 5.73 -9.31
CA PHE A 582 -10.91 4.67 -10.13
C PHE A 582 -11.26 3.45 -9.28
N LEU A 583 -12.23 2.69 -9.76
CA LEU A 583 -12.68 1.41 -9.23
C LEU A 583 -12.62 0.39 -10.36
N ILE A 584 -12.15 -0.82 -10.07
CA ILE A 584 -12.25 -1.98 -10.94
C ILE A 584 -13.14 -3.00 -10.23
N ALA A 585 -14.32 -3.26 -10.80
CA ALA A 585 -15.25 -4.24 -10.28
C ALA A 585 -15.02 -5.63 -10.89
N GLY A 586 -15.33 -6.67 -10.11
CA GLY A 586 -15.08 -8.07 -10.48
C GLY A 586 -13.65 -8.55 -10.22
N LEU A 587 -12.83 -7.78 -9.50
CA LEU A 587 -11.49 -8.19 -9.07
C LEU A 587 -11.46 -8.48 -7.57
N GLN A 588 -11.05 -9.68 -7.20
CA GLN A 588 -10.85 -10.06 -5.80
C GLN A 588 -9.58 -9.43 -5.23
N SER A 589 -9.55 -9.25 -3.91
CA SER A 589 -8.35 -8.72 -3.23
C SER A 589 -7.18 -9.70 -3.33
N GLY A 590 -5.97 -9.16 -3.51
CA GLY A 590 -4.73 -9.92 -3.33
C GLY A 590 -4.41 -10.28 -1.87
N PHE A 591 -5.22 -9.81 -0.91
CA PHE A 591 -5.11 -10.17 0.51
C PHE A 591 -6.29 -11.05 0.94
N PRO A 592 -6.11 -11.93 1.94
CA PRO A 592 -7.22 -12.65 2.55
C PRO A 592 -8.33 -11.71 3.04
N GLU A 593 -9.59 -12.12 2.93
CA GLU A 593 -10.76 -11.29 3.33
C GLU A 593 -10.72 -10.88 4.81
N ASP A 594 -10.19 -11.74 5.68
CA ASP A 594 -10.03 -11.53 7.11
C ASP A 594 -8.70 -10.85 7.49
N PHE A 595 -7.91 -10.38 6.52
CA PHE A 595 -6.59 -9.77 6.77
C PHE A 595 -6.64 -8.53 7.67
N THR A 596 -7.77 -7.81 7.67
CA THR A 596 -8.00 -6.64 8.54
C THR A 596 -8.61 -6.98 9.91
N GLU A 597 -8.95 -8.24 10.17
CA GLU A 597 -9.46 -8.69 11.47
C GLU A 597 -8.31 -8.93 12.47
N GLN A 598 -8.64 -9.38 13.69
CA GLN A 598 -7.63 -9.83 14.65
C GLN A 598 -7.03 -11.17 14.19
N LEU A 599 -5.70 -11.26 14.18
CA LEU A 599 -5.03 -12.47 13.70
C LEU A 599 -5.21 -13.61 14.70
N LYS A 600 -5.88 -14.68 14.28
CA LYS A 600 -6.03 -15.89 15.08
C LYS A 600 -4.71 -16.65 15.12
N ILE A 601 -4.16 -16.87 16.32
CA ILE A 601 -2.92 -17.60 16.57
C ILE A 601 -3.20 -18.84 17.42
N ARG A 602 -2.22 -19.74 17.53
CA ARG A 602 -2.30 -20.94 18.37
C ARG A 602 -0.98 -21.15 19.11
N VAL A 603 -0.94 -22.07 20.09
CA VAL A 603 0.30 -22.50 20.75
C VAL A 603 0.71 -23.91 20.31
N ALA A 604 1.93 -24.32 20.64
CA ALA A 604 2.48 -25.60 20.21
C ALA A 604 1.63 -26.81 20.65
N SER A 605 1.04 -26.78 21.84
CA SER A 605 0.12 -27.81 22.32
C SER A 605 -1.19 -27.93 21.54
N GLN A 606 -1.55 -26.91 20.75
CA GLN A 606 -2.74 -26.90 19.91
C GLN A 606 -2.48 -27.40 18.48
N VAL A 607 -1.24 -27.75 18.14
CA VAL A 607 -0.89 -28.32 16.83
C VAL A 607 -1.42 -29.74 16.72
N ILE A 608 -1.94 -30.12 15.55
CA ILE A 608 -2.47 -31.47 15.34
C ILE A 608 -1.33 -32.49 15.41
N PRO A 609 -1.41 -33.49 16.31
CA PRO A 609 -0.34 -34.45 16.47
C PRO A 609 -0.20 -35.36 15.25
N GLY A 610 1.04 -35.65 14.87
CA GLY A 610 1.36 -36.70 13.91
C GLY A 610 0.97 -38.09 14.43
N ASP A 611 0.56 -38.99 13.54
CA ASP A 611 0.48 -40.43 13.83
C ASP A 611 1.64 -41.17 13.12
N PRO A 612 2.73 -41.50 13.85
CA PRO A 612 3.89 -42.20 13.30
C PRO A 612 3.56 -43.59 12.74
N SER A 613 2.41 -44.17 13.12
CA SER A 613 1.99 -45.51 12.71
C SER A 613 1.25 -45.54 11.37
N LYS A 614 0.89 -44.37 10.81
CA LYS A 614 -0.02 -44.24 9.65
C LYS A 614 0.59 -43.87 8.30
N SER A 615 1.91 -43.91 8.07
CA SER A 615 2.38 -43.71 6.67
C SER A 615 3.71 -44.38 6.29
N LEU A 616 3.77 -44.79 5.02
CA LEU A 616 4.98 -45.19 4.28
C LEU A 616 5.94 -44.00 4.02
N THR A 617 5.55 -42.75 4.34
CA THR A 617 6.26 -41.50 4.01
C THR A 617 7.02 -40.86 5.18
N TRP A 618 6.89 -41.38 6.41
CA TRP A 618 7.56 -40.86 7.61
C TRP A 618 9.09 -40.87 7.53
N ASN A 619 9.69 -41.82 6.81
CA ASN A 619 11.15 -41.97 6.77
C ASN A 619 11.85 -40.77 6.11
N ALA A 620 11.31 -40.25 5.00
CA ALA A 620 11.89 -39.09 4.30
C ALA A 620 11.75 -37.81 5.15
N LEU A 621 10.61 -37.63 5.83
CA LEU A 621 10.43 -36.54 6.79
C LEU A 621 11.37 -36.67 8.00
N ALA A 622 11.54 -37.88 8.54
CA ALA A 622 12.44 -38.13 9.66
C ALA A 622 13.88 -37.73 9.35
N THR A 623 14.33 -37.94 8.10
CA THR A 623 15.65 -37.46 7.63
C THR A 623 15.74 -35.93 7.65
N VAL A 624 14.73 -35.20 7.16
CA VAL A 624 14.69 -33.73 7.23
C VAL A 624 14.66 -33.24 8.67
N ILE A 625 13.82 -33.84 9.52
CA ILE A 625 13.74 -33.49 10.94
C ILE A 625 15.10 -33.72 11.62
N ALA A 626 15.75 -34.86 11.38
CA ALA A 626 17.02 -35.20 12.00
C ALA A 626 18.18 -34.29 11.53
N SER A 627 18.14 -33.78 10.30
CA SER A 627 19.21 -32.95 9.75
C SER A 627 19.04 -31.45 10.06
N VAL A 628 17.81 -30.94 10.12
CA VAL A 628 17.54 -29.51 10.22
C VAL A 628 17.16 -29.08 11.64
N VAL A 629 16.27 -29.81 12.31
CA VAL A 629 15.71 -29.38 13.61
C VAL A 629 16.79 -29.17 14.69
N PRO A 630 17.84 -30.02 14.80
CA PRO A 630 18.92 -29.79 15.78
C PRO A 630 19.72 -28.49 15.55
N LYS A 631 19.67 -27.92 14.34
CA LYS A 631 20.38 -26.67 13.99
C LYS A 631 19.56 -25.43 14.33
N LEU A 632 18.28 -25.57 14.65
CA LEU A 632 17.41 -24.46 15.03
C LEU A 632 17.69 -24.03 16.48
N PRO A 633 17.40 -22.77 16.85
CA PRO A 633 17.58 -22.31 18.23
C PRO A 633 16.83 -23.20 19.23
N GLY A 634 17.50 -23.64 20.29
CA GLY A 634 16.95 -24.51 21.32
C GLY A 634 17.50 -24.20 22.71
N GLY A 635 16.71 -24.48 23.76
CA GLY A 635 17.07 -24.29 25.17
C GLY A 635 15.95 -23.67 26.00
N ALA A 636 15.97 -23.93 27.32
CA ALA A 636 14.93 -23.45 28.25
C ALA A 636 14.85 -21.92 28.38
N ASP A 637 15.94 -21.21 28.05
CA ASP A 637 16.03 -19.75 28.12
C ASP A 637 15.80 -19.06 26.76
N GLN A 638 15.75 -19.81 25.66
CA GLN A 638 15.69 -19.28 24.29
C GLN A 638 14.40 -19.62 23.53
N GLY A 639 13.44 -20.28 24.18
CA GLY A 639 12.22 -20.80 23.54
C GLY A 639 12.48 -22.11 22.79
N ASN A 640 11.48 -22.99 22.74
CA ASN A 640 11.64 -24.33 22.18
C ASN A 640 11.22 -24.40 20.70
N ILE A 641 11.91 -23.62 19.84
CA ILE A 641 11.61 -23.58 18.39
C ILE A 641 11.76 -24.96 17.76
N GLN A 642 12.70 -25.79 18.25
CA GLN A 642 12.91 -27.15 17.78
C GLN A 642 11.66 -28.03 17.90
N ASP A 643 11.02 -28.04 19.06
CA ASP A 643 9.85 -28.89 19.30
C ASP A 643 8.62 -28.40 18.54
N VAL A 644 8.41 -27.08 18.47
CA VAL A 644 7.33 -26.49 17.66
C VAL A 644 7.51 -26.81 16.18
N THR A 645 8.73 -26.67 15.66
CA THR A 645 9.03 -26.98 14.26
C THR A 645 8.76 -28.46 13.97
N ARG A 646 9.14 -29.37 14.88
CA ARG A 646 8.85 -30.80 14.73
C ARG A 646 7.35 -31.09 14.71
N ALA A 647 6.57 -30.43 15.57
CA ALA A 647 5.12 -30.56 15.61
C ALA A 647 4.47 -30.05 14.31
N LEU A 648 4.84 -28.85 13.84
CA LEU A 648 4.32 -28.25 12.61
C LEU A 648 4.66 -29.08 11.36
N LEU A 649 5.88 -29.60 11.28
CA LEU A 649 6.27 -30.52 10.19
C LEU A 649 5.45 -31.81 10.23
N SER A 650 5.17 -32.35 11.42
CA SER A 650 4.35 -33.55 11.55
C SER A 650 2.90 -33.30 11.12
N GLU A 651 2.32 -32.17 11.53
CA GLU A 651 0.97 -31.74 11.13
C GLU A 651 0.86 -31.56 9.61
N PHE A 652 1.83 -30.90 8.98
CA PHE A 652 1.86 -30.70 7.53
C PHE A 652 1.71 -32.01 6.74
N PHE A 653 2.36 -33.09 7.20
CA PHE A 653 2.24 -34.40 6.55
C PHE A 653 0.92 -35.10 6.84
N VAL A 654 0.32 -34.86 8.00
CA VAL A 654 -1.00 -35.39 8.34
C VAL A 654 -2.09 -34.72 7.49
N LEU A 655 -1.96 -33.42 7.24
CA LEU A 655 -2.94 -32.63 6.50
C LEU A 655 -2.74 -32.68 4.96
N SER A 656 -1.63 -33.22 4.47
CA SER A 656 -1.36 -33.33 3.01
C SER A 656 -2.16 -34.43 2.29
N GLY A 657 -2.89 -35.29 3.02
CA GLY A 657 -3.69 -36.38 2.46
C GLY A 657 -5.03 -35.92 1.87
N SER A 658 -5.37 -36.38 0.67
CA SER A 658 -6.51 -35.88 -0.13
C SER A 658 -7.88 -36.51 0.14
N GLN A 659 -8.00 -37.55 0.97
CA GLN A 659 -9.25 -38.32 1.04
C GLN A 659 -10.03 -38.22 2.35
N ASP A 660 -9.41 -37.83 3.46
CA ASP A 660 -10.09 -37.60 4.75
C ASP A 660 -9.24 -36.67 5.62
N THR A 661 -9.62 -35.38 5.73
CA THR A 661 -8.98 -34.48 6.69
C THR A 661 -9.26 -35.02 8.10
N PRO A 662 -8.23 -35.42 8.88
CA PRO A 662 -8.46 -35.98 10.19
C PRO A 662 -9.05 -34.92 11.11
N GLN A 663 -10.15 -35.26 11.80
CA GLN A 663 -10.75 -34.37 12.79
C GLN A 663 -9.72 -34.06 13.89
N PRO A 664 -9.55 -32.78 14.27
CA PRO A 664 -8.57 -32.42 15.26
C PRO A 664 -9.02 -32.97 16.62
N PRO A 665 -8.09 -33.49 17.44
CA PRO A 665 -8.37 -33.78 18.85
C PRO A 665 -8.96 -32.57 19.56
N ALA A 666 -9.69 -32.77 20.66
CA ALA A 666 -10.36 -31.69 21.40
C ALA A 666 -9.43 -30.55 21.86
N THR A 667 -8.13 -30.84 22.03
CA THR A 667 -7.09 -29.87 22.44
C THR A 667 -6.37 -29.20 21.27
N ALA A 668 -6.58 -29.70 20.03
CA ALA A 668 -5.91 -29.20 18.83
C ALA A 668 -6.85 -28.37 17.97
N VAL A 669 -6.27 -27.50 17.14
CA VAL A 669 -7.02 -26.62 16.23
C VAL A 669 -6.32 -26.62 14.88
N TYR A 670 -7.12 -26.65 13.80
CA TYR A 670 -6.59 -26.51 12.46
C TYR A 670 -5.81 -25.21 12.29
N PRO A 671 -4.78 -25.20 11.42
CA PRO A 671 -4.16 -23.96 10.97
C PRO A 671 -5.19 -22.98 10.42
N LEU A 672 -4.97 -21.67 10.59
CA LEU A 672 -5.93 -20.62 10.19
C LEU A 672 -6.39 -20.74 8.73
N TYR A 673 -5.48 -21.04 7.81
CA TYR A 673 -5.80 -21.12 6.38
C TYR A 673 -6.25 -22.52 5.93
N HIS A 674 -6.37 -23.48 6.84
CA HIS A 674 -6.96 -24.80 6.56
C HIS A 674 -8.49 -24.73 6.68
N ASP A 675 -9.08 -23.79 5.96
CA ASP A 675 -10.51 -23.49 5.95
C ASP A 675 -10.93 -22.95 4.57
N HIS A 676 -12.21 -22.67 4.40
CA HIS A 676 -12.79 -22.07 3.19
C HIS A 676 -12.94 -20.54 3.30
N GLY A 677 -12.21 -19.89 4.21
CA GLY A 677 -12.37 -18.47 4.53
C GLY A 677 -13.54 -18.14 5.46
N PRO A 678 -13.75 -16.85 5.77
CA PRO A 678 -14.80 -16.38 6.68
C PRO A 678 -16.20 -16.48 6.05
N SER A 679 -16.77 -17.68 5.98
CA SER A 679 -18.18 -17.87 5.62
C SER A 679 -19.11 -17.53 6.80
N THR A 680 -20.13 -16.72 6.55
CA THR A 680 -21.30 -16.56 7.45
C THR A 680 -22.35 -17.64 7.21
N ASP A 681 -22.22 -18.43 6.13
CA ASP A 681 -23.10 -19.55 5.83
C ASP A 681 -22.63 -20.81 6.56
N PRO A 682 -23.51 -21.48 7.32
CA PRO A 682 -23.20 -22.72 8.04
C PRO A 682 -22.94 -23.92 7.13
N THR A 683 -23.16 -23.77 5.82
CA THR A 683 -22.78 -24.74 4.78
C THR A 683 -21.58 -24.19 4.02
N PRO A 684 -20.42 -24.88 4.00
CA PRO A 684 -19.33 -24.54 3.11
C PRO A 684 -19.87 -24.49 1.69
N ASP A 685 -19.65 -23.38 0.99
CA ASP A 685 -19.89 -23.33 -0.45
C ASP A 685 -18.95 -24.36 -1.11
N PRO A 686 -19.48 -25.40 -1.77
CA PRO A 686 -18.66 -26.41 -2.43
C PRO A 686 -17.69 -25.83 -3.47
N GLU A 687 -17.94 -24.60 -3.94
CA GLU A 687 -17.09 -23.90 -4.91
C GLU A 687 -16.01 -23.01 -4.29
N SER A 688 -16.03 -22.76 -2.98
CA SER A 688 -14.97 -22.01 -2.31
C SER A 688 -13.80 -22.95 -2.00
N PRO A 689 -12.63 -22.85 -2.66
CA PRO A 689 -11.50 -23.73 -2.36
C PRO A 689 -10.96 -23.46 -0.96
N MET A 690 -10.34 -24.47 -0.34
CA MET A 690 -9.61 -24.25 0.91
C MET A 690 -8.44 -23.29 0.68
N ARG A 691 -8.19 -22.37 1.61
CA ARG A 691 -7.20 -21.31 1.43
C ARG A 691 -5.75 -21.81 1.40
N ASP A 692 -5.48 -23.00 1.91
CA ASP A 692 -4.18 -23.68 1.88
C ASP A 692 -4.08 -24.81 0.84
N GLN A 693 -5.08 -24.96 -0.04
CA GLN A 693 -5.02 -25.84 -1.19
C GLN A 693 -4.76 -25.03 -2.45
N TRP A 694 -3.89 -25.53 -3.34
CA TRP A 694 -3.68 -24.89 -4.64
C TRP A 694 -4.92 -25.04 -5.55
N GLY A 695 -5.70 -26.12 -5.36
CA GLY A 695 -7.05 -26.23 -5.92
C GLY A 695 -7.10 -26.35 -7.45
N GLY A 696 -6.03 -26.83 -8.08
CA GLY A 696 -5.97 -27.03 -9.53
C GLY A 696 -5.92 -25.73 -10.35
N GLN A 697 -5.64 -24.58 -9.73
CA GLN A 697 -5.63 -23.28 -10.40
C GLN A 697 -4.55 -22.35 -9.85
N GLN A 698 -4.02 -21.49 -10.72
CA GLN A 698 -3.07 -20.44 -10.34
C GLN A 698 -3.75 -19.39 -9.47
N PRO A 699 -3.07 -18.90 -8.42
CA PRO A 699 -3.55 -17.75 -7.67
C PRO A 699 -3.59 -16.50 -8.58
N TRP A 700 -4.46 -15.56 -8.26
CA TRP A 700 -4.47 -14.21 -8.84
C TRP A 700 -4.57 -13.22 -7.69
N LEU A 701 -3.49 -12.47 -7.45
CA LEU A 701 -3.36 -11.64 -6.25
C LEU A 701 -3.01 -10.20 -6.63
N PRO A 702 -3.98 -9.40 -7.13
CA PRO A 702 -3.74 -8.01 -7.55
C PRO A 702 -3.04 -7.19 -6.46
N LEU A 703 -1.99 -6.48 -6.83
CA LEU A 703 -1.15 -5.71 -5.90
C LEU A 703 -1.12 -4.22 -6.24
N PHE A 704 -0.92 -3.87 -7.50
CA PHE A 704 -0.84 -2.49 -7.94
C PHE A 704 -1.36 -2.30 -9.37
N VAL A 705 -1.61 -1.04 -9.70
CA VAL A 705 -2.02 -0.60 -11.03
C VAL A 705 -1.01 0.39 -11.57
N GLU A 706 -0.66 0.22 -12.84
CA GLU A 706 0.04 1.22 -13.63
C GLU A 706 -0.92 1.84 -14.62
N TRP A 707 -0.99 3.17 -14.61
CA TRP A 707 -1.89 3.92 -15.45
C TRP A 707 -1.09 4.94 -16.27
N GLN A 708 -1.57 5.17 -17.49
CA GLN A 708 -1.14 6.27 -18.35
C GLN A 708 -2.38 6.92 -18.95
N ALA A 709 -2.39 8.25 -19.01
CA ALA A 709 -3.47 9.02 -19.57
C ALA A 709 -2.95 10.17 -20.43
N GLU A 710 -3.65 10.46 -21.52
CA GLU A 710 -3.47 11.69 -22.29
C GLU A 710 -4.41 12.75 -21.73
N TYR A 711 -3.83 13.78 -21.13
CA TYR A 711 -4.54 14.95 -20.60
C TYR A 711 -4.56 16.08 -21.63
N PHE A 712 -5.75 16.64 -21.84
CA PHE A 712 -6.01 17.76 -22.72
C PHE A 712 -6.45 18.95 -21.88
N HIS A 713 -5.65 20.02 -21.93
CA HIS A 713 -5.98 21.26 -21.25
C HIS A 713 -6.97 22.07 -22.11
N ILE A 714 -8.17 22.27 -21.58
CA ILE A 714 -9.19 23.10 -22.22
C ILE A 714 -8.98 24.55 -21.75
N PRO A 715 -8.83 25.54 -22.64
CA PRO A 715 -8.64 26.92 -22.26
C PRO A 715 -9.76 27.45 -21.35
N TRP A 716 -9.40 28.26 -20.35
CA TRP A 716 -10.37 28.88 -19.44
C TRP A 716 -11.46 29.68 -20.16
N SER A 717 -11.18 30.21 -21.36
CA SER A 717 -12.16 30.91 -22.20
C SER A 717 -13.35 30.06 -22.60
N GLU A 718 -13.23 28.74 -22.58
CA GLU A 718 -14.32 27.80 -22.91
C GLU A 718 -15.20 27.48 -21.70
N TRP A 719 -14.82 27.92 -20.50
CA TRP A 719 -15.57 27.66 -19.27
C TRP A 719 -16.44 28.87 -18.89
N GLU A 720 -17.61 28.59 -18.34
CA GLU A 720 -18.52 29.56 -17.76
C GLU A 720 -19.14 29.01 -16.47
N MET A 721 -19.52 29.89 -15.56
CA MET A 721 -20.26 29.47 -14.37
C MET A 721 -21.73 29.26 -14.76
N ALA A 722 -22.17 28.01 -14.75
CA ALA A 722 -23.53 27.63 -15.12
C ALA A 722 -24.25 26.95 -13.96
N SER A 723 -25.57 27.07 -13.95
CA SER A 723 -26.43 26.45 -12.97
C SER A 723 -27.07 25.19 -13.56
N HIS A 724 -26.83 24.03 -12.96
CA HIS A 724 -27.40 22.74 -13.38
C HIS A 724 -28.55 22.34 -12.46
N SER A 725 -29.69 21.93 -13.04
CA SER A 725 -30.84 21.40 -12.30
C SER A 725 -30.95 19.89 -12.49
N ASP A 726 -30.96 19.14 -11.41
CA ASP A 726 -30.85 17.68 -11.41
C ASP A 726 -32.20 16.93 -11.49
N GLY A 727 -33.17 17.54 -12.16
CA GLY A 727 -34.58 17.08 -12.09
C GLY A 727 -35.26 17.34 -10.73
N GLY A 728 -34.59 18.03 -9.80
CA GLY A 728 -35.15 18.57 -8.57
C GLY A 728 -35.33 20.10 -8.61
N PRO A 729 -35.99 20.71 -7.60
CA PRO A 729 -36.28 22.15 -7.57
C PRO A 729 -35.05 23.07 -7.38
N ASN A 730 -33.86 22.51 -7.16
CA ASN A 730 -32.65 23.26 -6.79
C ASN A 730 -31.58 23.22 -7.88
N HIS A 731 -30.80 24.30 -7.96
CA HIS A 731 -29.73 24.49 -8.95
C HIS A 731 -28.36 24.41 -8.27
N THR A 732 -27.44 23.58 -8.78
CA THR A 732 -26.03 23.56 -8.39
C THR A 732 -25.22 24.44 -9.34
N TRP A 733 -24.35 25.29 -8.80
CA TRP A 733 -23.46 26.14 -9.61
C TRP A 733 -22.11 25.46 -9.79
N GLU A 734 -21.69 25.29 -11.03
CA GLU A 734 -20.40 24.70 -11.37
C GLU A 734 -19.79 25.37 -12.61
N TYR A 735 -18.46 25.32 -12.74
CA TYR A 735 -17.86 25.73 -14.00
C TYR A 735 -18.08 24.65 -15.04
N SER A 736 -18.66 25.08 -16.15
CA SER A 736 -19.14 24.26 -17.24
C SER A 736 -18.58 24.75 -18.55
N LEU A 737 -18.48 23.86 -19.53
CA LEU A 737 -18.17 24.26 -20.89
C LEU A 737 -19.34 25.09 -21.42
N LYS A 738 -19.03 26.14 -22.17
CA LYS A 738 -20.03 27.04 -22.73
C LYS A 738 -20.99 26.29 -23.64
N ALA A 739 -22.26 26.27 -23.25
CA ALA A 739 -23.29 25.48 -23.93
C ALA A 739 -23.89 26.18 -25.18
N THR A 740 -23.69 27.50 -25.34
CA THR A 740 -24.37 28.30 -26.36
C THR A 740 -23.42 29.08 -27.27
N GLY A 741 -23.57 28.92 -28.58
CA GLY A 741 -22.87 29.71 -29.60
C GLY A 741 -21.42 29.28 -29.90
N PHE A 742 -20.96 28.13 -29.38
CA PHE A 742 -19.62 27.61 -29.61
C PHE A 742 -19.65 26.28 -30.36
N ASP A 743 -18.63 26.07 -31.20
CA ASP A 743 -18.35 24.78 -31.78
C ASP A 743 -17.99 23.78 -30.67
N PRO A 744 -18.40 22.51 -30.78
CA PRO A 744 -18.02 21.47 -29.83
C PRO A 744 -16.50 21.28 -29.79
N LEU A 745 -15.97 20.77 -28.67
CA LEU A 745 -14.52 20.68 -28.43
C LEU A 745 -13.76 19.96 -29.55
N TRP A 746 -14.32 18.91 -30.14
CA TRP A 746 -13.70 18.17 -31.25
C TRP A 746 -13.52 18.98 -32.54
N LYS A 747 -14.17 20.15 -32.67
CA LYS A 747 -13.94 21.11 -33.76
C LYS A 747 -13.00 22.26 -33.37
N GLN A 748 -12.70 22.44 -32.09
CA GLN A 748 -11.89 23.56 -31.58
C GLN A 748 -10.37 23.37 -31.72
N ASN A 749 -9.89 22.22 -32.22
CA ASN A 749 -8.47 21.90 -32.44
C ASN A 749 -7.61 22.16 -31.18
N ILE A 750 -8.01 21.57 -30.05
CA ILE A 750 -7.26 21.66 -28.79
C ILE A 750 -5.93 20.91 -28.94
N THR A 751 -4.81 21.64 -28.87
CA THR A 751 -3.45 21.08 -29.09
C THR A 751 -2.60 20.98 -27.83
N ASP A 752 -3.10 21.46 -26.69
CA ASP A 752 -2.42 21.40 -25.40
C ASP A 752 -2.65 20.05 -24.73
N THR A 753 -1.86 19.06 -25.13
CA THR A 753 -1.94 17.68 -24.68
C THR A 753 -0.67 17.24 -23.95
N ARG A 754 -0.82 16.31 -23.00
CA ARG A 754 0.27 15.69 -22.25
C ARG A 754 -0.02 14.26 -21.87
N THR A 755 1.00 13.42 -21.97
CA THR A 755 0.98 12.08 -21.38
C THR A 755 1.38 12.18 -19.91
N LEU A 756 0.49 11.70 -19.04
CA LEU A 756 0.69 11.56 -17.60
C LEU A 756 0.69 10.08 -17.25
N SER A 757 1.42 9.68 -16.21
CA SER A 757 1.46 8.29 -15.78
C SER A 757 1.71 8.17 -14.29
N GLY A 758 1.36 7.03 -13.72
CA GLY A 758 1.66 6.73 -12.32
C GLY A 758 1.51 5.26 -11.99
N ARG A 759 2.02 4.90 -10.82
CA ARG A 759 1.85 3.59 -10.19
C ARG A 759 1.16 3.77 -8.86
N VAL A 760 0.13 2.97 -8.59
CA VAL A 760 -0.64 3.05 -7.35
C VAL A 760 -0.94 1.66 -6.80
N LEU A 761 -0.84 1.49 -5.49
CA LEU A 761 -1.29 0.28 -4.80
C LEU A 761 -2.81 0.16 -4.90
N ILE A 762 -3.31 -1.05 -5.17
CA ILE A 762 -4.75 -1.28 -5.26
C ILE A 762 -5.24 -1.97 -3.98
N LEU A 763 -6.32 -1.46 -3.39
CA LEU A 763 -6.80 -1.91 -2.08
C LEU A 763 -8.30 -2.27 -2.14
N PRO A 764 -8.76 -3.26 -1.34
CA PRO A 764 -10.19 -3.58 -1.17
C PRO A 764 -10.90 -2.57 -0.25
N GLN A 765 -10.50 -1.29 -0.34
CA GLN A 765 -11.07 -0.21 0.45
C GLN A 765 -12.58 -0.01 0.21
N PRO A 766 -13.11 -0.09 -1.03
CA PRO A 766 -14.52 0.21 -1.29
C PRO A 766 -15.47 -0.67 -0.48
N SER A 767 -15.26 -1.99 -0.47
CA SER A 767 -16.12 -2.94 0.24
C SER A 767 -16.08 -2.70 1.75
N SER A 768 -14.90 -2.41 2.31
CA SER A 768 -14.75 -2.10 3.75
C SER A 768 -15.37 -0.75 4.12
N SER A 769 -15.14 0.28 3.32
CA SER A 769 -15.73 1.61 3.52
C SER A 769 -17.25 1.57 3.41
N LEU A 770 -17.77 0.86 2.41
CA LEU A 770 -19.20 0.65 2.22
C LEU A 770 -19.82 -0.15 3.38
N TYR A 771 -19.18 -1.25 3.80
CA TYR A 771 -19.63 -2.02 4.97
C TYR A 771 -19.75 -1.14 6.22
N ASN A 772 -18.73 -0.33 6.51
CA ASN A 772 -18.74 0.56 7.66
C ASN A 772 -19.76 1.69 7.54
N ALA A 773 -20.03 2.19 6.33
CA ALA A 773 -21.09 3.16 6.08
C ALA A 773 -22.47 2.53 6.32
N VAL A 774 -22.78 1.42 5.65
CA VAL A 774 -24.06 0.71 5.79
C VAL A 774 -24.29 0.24 7.23
N SER A 775 -23.27 -0.31 7.90
CA SER A 775 -23.37 -0.74 9.31
C SER A 775 -23.68 0.42 10.24
N ARG A 776 -23.01 1.56 10.08
CA ARG A 776 -23.33 2.77 10.83
C ARG A 776 -24.75 3.29 10.50
N LEU A 777 -25.22 3.17 9.25
CA LEU A 777 -26.58 3.59 8.88
C LEU A 777 -27.63 2.75 9.60
N PHE A 778 -27.39 1.45 9.71
CA PHE A 778 -28.28 0.54 10.42
C PHE A 778 -28.34 0.87 11.92
N GLN A 779 -27.24 1.38 12.49
CA GLN A 779 -27.18 1.81 13.88
C GLN A 779 -27.82 3.19 14.13
N THR A 780 -27.68 4.14 13.21
CA THR A 780 -28.08 5.55 13.44
C THR A 780 -29.40 5.95 12.80
N ARG A 781 -29.82 5.31 11.69
CA ARG A 781 -30.99 5.69 10.88
C ARG A 781 -31.84 4.47 10.45
N LEU A 782 -32.08 3.54 11.36
CA LEU A 782 -32.79 2.29 11.06
C LEU A 782 -34.18 2.50 10.43
N ALA A 783 -34.94 3.53 10.83
CA ALA A 783 -36.27 3.80 10.29
C ALA A 783 -36.24 4.21 8.80
N ASP A 784 -35.26 5.02 8.41
CA ASP A 784 -35.08 5.44 7.01
C ASP A 784 -34.59 4.26 6.14
N VAL A 785 -33.71 3.43 6.71
CA VAL A 785 -33.25 2.18 6.08
C VAL A 785 -34.41 1.20 5.89
N GLN A 786 -35.30 1.05 6.87
CA GLN A 786 -36.49 0.20 6.77
C GLN A 786 -37.46 0.66 5.69
N ALA A 787 -37.53 1.96 5.41
CA ALA A 787 -38.31 2.49 4.31
C ALA A 787 -37.72 2.12 2.94
N ALA A 788 -36.39 2.03 2.84
CA ALA A 788 -35.69 1.65 1.61
C ALA A 788 -35.60 0.12 1.41
N ILE A 789 -35.35 -0.63 2.49
CA ILE A 789 -35.20 -2.10 2.51
C ILE A 789 -36.06 -2.66 3.67
N PRO A 790 -37.34 -3.02 3.40
CA PRO A 790 -38.27 -3.41 4.45
C PRO A 790 -37.97 -4.75 5.14
N ASP A 791 -37.38 -5.72 4.45
CA ASP A 791 -37.11 -7.07 4.98
C ASP A 791 -35.85 -7.11 5.87
N GLU A 792 -35.98 -7.59 7.11
CA GLU A 792 -34.90 -7.74 8.08
C GLU A 792 -33.84 -8.75 7.66
N LYS A 793 -34.26 -9.88 7.08
CA LYS A 793 -33.34 -10.92 6.61
C LYS A 793 -32.51 -10.41 5.41
N GLU A 794 -33.09 -9.54 4.59
CA GLU A 794 -32.39 -8.91 3.48
C GLU A 794 -31.37 -7.88 3.96
N ARG A 795 -31.70 -7.11 5.02
CA ARG A 795 -30.76 -6.18 5.66
C ARG A 795 -29.56 -6.89 6.26
N ASP A 796 -29.77 -7.95 7.05
CA ASP A 796 -28.66 -8.73 7.63
C ASP A 796 -27.82 -9.40 6.53
N GLY A 797 -28.50 -9.91 5.49
CA GLY A 797 -27.83 -10.47 4.32
C GLY A 797 -27.02 -9.45 3.51
N LEU A 798 -27.40 -8.16 3.50
CA LEU A 798 -26.72 -7.12 2.73
C LEU A 798 -25.30 -6.88 3.27
N LEU A 799 -25.12 -6.78 4.59
CA LEU A 799 -23.79 -6.60 5.19
C LEU A 799 -22.85 -7.77 4.91
N ALA A 800 -23.38 -9.00 4.94
CA ALA A 800 -22.62 -10.19 4.58
C ALA A 800 -22.23 -10.21 3.09
N ARG A 801 -23.14 -9.79 2.20
CA ARG A 801 -22.88 -9.71 0.75
C ARG A 801 -21.92 -8.58 0.37
N ILE A 802 -21.97 -7.42 1.03
CA ILE A 802 -21.04 -6.30 0.77
C ILE A 802 -19.58 -6.72 0.96
N ARG A 803 -19.30 -7.55 1.98
CA ARG A 803 -17.93 -8.05 2.22
C ARG A 803 -17.41 -8.92 1.07
N LYS A 804 -18.31 -9.59 0.34
CA LYS A 804 -17.98 -10.45 -0.81
C LYS A 804 -17.86 -9.68 -2.14
N LEU A 805 -18.15 -8.37 -2.14
CA LEU A 805 -18.04 -7.57 -3.36
C LEU A 805 -16.57 -7.46 -3.78
N ALA A 806 -16.28 -7.95 -4.98
CA ALA A 806 -14.98 -7.92 -5.63
C ALA A 806 -14.70 -6.51 -6.19
N LEU A 807 -14.39 -5.57 -5.30
CA LEU A 807 -14.22 -4.15 -5.61
C LEU A 807 -12.84 -3.67 -5.17
N LEU A 808 -12.05 -3.24 -6.14
CA LEU A 808 -10.72 -2.69 -5.91
C LEU A 808 -10.67 -1.25 -6.38
N SER A 809 -10.14 -0.34 -5.56
CA SER A 809 -10.02 1.08 -5.94
C SER A 809 -8.68 1.68 -5.58
N SER A 810 -8.31 2.73 -6.30
CA SER A 810 -7.22 3.63 -5.92
C SER A 810 -7.45 5.03 -6.49
N PRO A 811 -7.01 6.11 -5.82
CA PRO A 811 -6.80 7.39 -6.48
C PRO A 811 -5.78 7.24 -7.62
N LEU A 812 -5.95 8.02 -8.71
CA LEU A 812 -4.96 8.27 -9.76
C LEU A 812 -3.86 9.20 -9.23
N ALA A 813 -3.22 8.76 -8.13
CA ALA A 813 -2.26 9.55 -7.40
C ALA A 813 -1.13 10.00 -8.34
N GLY A 814 -0.88 11.31 -8.34
CA GLY A 814 0.13 11.95 -9.16
C GLY A 814 -0.43 12.71 -10.36
N LEU A 815 -1.70 12.53 -10.73
CA LEU A 815 -2.32 13.25 -11.86
C LEU A 815 -2.20 14.77 -11.66
N THR A 816 -2.67 15.29 -10.52
CA THR A 816 -2.57 16.72 -10.19
C THR A 816 -1.11 17.14 -10.02
N SER A 817 -0.27 16.29 -9.41
CA SER A 817 1.17 16.55 -9.26
C SER A 817 1.85 16.80 -10.60
N HIS A 818 1.58 15.97 -11.61
CA HIS A 818 2.13 16.15 -12.96
C HIS A 818 1.68 17.48 -13.58
N LEU A 819 0.42 17.89 -13.39
CA LEU A 819 -0.09 19.17 -13.89
C LEU A 819 0.63 20.38 -13.29
N ILE A 820 1.07 20.28 -12.03
CA ILE A 820 1.88 21.30 -11.35
C ILE A 820 3.40 21.03 -11.41
N THR A 821 3.85 20.19 -12.35
CA THR A 821 5.27 19.89 -12.62
C THR A 821 6.03 19.19 -11.48
N LEU A 822 5.30 18.35 -10.74
CA LEU A 822 5.81 17.47 -9.69
C LEU A 822 5.66 16.01 -10.10
N VAL A 823 6.59 15.16 -9.67
CA VAL A 823 6.53 13.70 -9.88
C VAL A 823 6.51 13.00 -8.52
N GLN A 824 5.63 12.01 -8.41
CA GLN A 824 5.60 11.06 -7.30
C GLN A 824 6.40 9.83 -7.72
N GLY A 825 7.28 9.35 -6.85
CA GLY A 825 8.13 8.20 -7.18
C GLY A 825 9.08 7.83 -6.06
N THR A 826 9.67 6.65 -6.17
CA THR A 826 10.68 6.17 -5.22
C THR A 826 12.02 6.80 -5.60
N HIS A 827 12.49 7.78 -4.82
CA HIS A 827 13.74 8.50 -5.13
C HIS A 827 14.59 8.73 -3.88
N ILE A 828 15.87 9.07 -4.10
CA ILE A 828 16.80 9.38 -3.02
C ILE A 828 16.48 10.72 -2.35
N LYS A 829 16.53 10.74 -1.02
CA LYS A 829 16.30 11.95 -0.22
C LYS A 829 17.63 12.45 0.37
N PRO A 830 17.90 13.76 0.37
CA PRO A 830 19.14 14.32 0.93
C PRO A 830 19.19 14.22 2.45
N ALA A 831 18.02 14.15 3.09
CA ALA A 831 17.86 13.94 4.51
C ALA A 831 17.07 12.66 4.77
N GLN A 832 17.57 11.84 5.69
CA GLN A 832 16.96 10.60 6.13
C GLN A 832 16.37 10.81 7.53
N ARG A 833 15.27 10.14 7.81
CA ARG A 833 14.67 10.10 9.15
C ARG A 833 14.60 8.64 9.59
N PRO A 834 15.68 8.07 10.13
CA PRO A 834 15.67 6.69 10.59
C PRO A 834 14.55 6.49 11.63
N PRO A 835 13.99 5.27 11.73
CA PRO A 835 12.99 4.97 12.73
C PRO A 835 13.42 5.40 14.14
N GLY A 836 12.52 6.11 14.83
CA GLY A 836 12.78 6.60 16.18
C GLY A 836 13.86 7.69 16.30
N SER A 837 14.40 8.21 15.20
CA SER A 837 15.49 9.20 15.21
C SER A 837 15.07 10.54 14.59
N VAL A 838 15.78 11.60 14.95
CA VAL A 838 15.63 12.91 14.30
C VAL A 838 16.13 12.86 12.85
N VAL A 839 15.68 13.82 12.04
CA VAL A 839 16.13 13.99 10.65
C VAL A 839 17.65 14.25 10.63
N ALA A 840 18.38 13.48 9.83
CA ALA A 840 19.82 13.59 9.63
C ALA A 840 20.13 13.71 8.13
N THR A 841 21.08 14.57 7.78
CA THR A 841 21.54 14.72 6.40
C THR A 841 22.45 13.55 6.02
N MET A 842 22.33 13.06 4.79
CA MET A 842 23.21 12.02 4.24
C MET A 842 24.57 12.62 3.85
N ASP A 843 25.68 11.97 4.24
CA ASP A 843 27.05 12.42 3.93
C ASP A 843 27.28 12.55 2.41
N ALA A 844 26.79 11.60 1.60
CA ALA A 844 26.86 11.69 0.15
C ALA A 844 26.12 12.93 -0.42
N ALA A 845 25.02 13.36 0.22
CA ALA A 845 24.33 14.58 -0.20
C ALA A 845 25.12 15.84 0.18
N MET A 846 25.78 15.83 1.34
CA MET A 846 26.71 16.90 1.75
C MET A 846 27.89 17.04 0.78
N ASP A 847 28.40 15.92 0.27
CA ASP A 847 29.47 15.93 -0.72
C ASP A 847 29.10 16.67 -2.01
N THR A 848 27.82 16.66 -2.42
CA THR A 848 27.34 17.42 -3.59
C THR A 848 27.46 18.94 -3.41
N LEU A 849 27.58 19.43 -2.18
CA LEU A 849 27.64 20.87 -1.90
C LEU A 849 29.06 21.44 -1.90
N LYS A 850 30.10 20.63 -2.13
CA LYS A 850 31.51 21.05 -2.09
C LYS A 850 31.81 22.26 -2.98
N ASP A 851 31.13 22.37 -4.12
CA ASP A 851 31.30 23.49 -5.05
C ASP A 851 30.44 24.72 -4.69
N LEU A 852 29.38 24.53 -3.90
CA LEU A 852 28.44 25.59 -3.52
C LEU A 852 28.81 26.27 -2.19
N ILE A 853 29.45 25.55 -1.27
CA ILE A 853 29.88 26.09 0.03
C ILE A 853 30.88 27.26 -0.14
N PRO A 854 31.92 27.19 -1.00
CA PRO A 854 32.81 28.32 -1.27
C PRO A 854 32.10 29.55 -1.84
N LEU A 855 30.92 29.35 -2.46
CA LEU A 855 30.07 30.41 -3.01
C LEU A 855 29.11 31.00 -1.96
N GLY A 856 29.22 30.57 -0.70
CA GLY A 856 28.52 31.14 0.45
C GLY A 856 27.21 30.44 0.83
N VAL A 857 26.97 29.21 0.34
CA VAL A 857 25.89 28.35 0.82
C VAL A 857 26.23 27.81 2.23
N PRO A 858 25.31 27.86 3.21
CA PRO A 858 25.54 27.31 4.54
C PRO A 858 25.84 25.81 4.53
N ALA A 859 26.76 25.35 5.37
CA ALA A 859 27.13 23.93 5.46
C ALA A 859 26.02 23.04 6.04
N ASP A 860 25.03 23.60 6.72
CA ASP A 860 23.87 22.90 7.29
C ASP A 860 22.62 22.99 6.41
N VAL A 861 22.74 23.53 5.18
CA VAL A 861 21.59 23.88 4.32
C VAL A 861 20.64 22.71 4.06
N LEU A 862 21.15 21.48 3.88
CA LEU A 862 20.29 20.31 3.63
C LEU A 862 19.48 19.90 4.85
N GLY A 863 19.97 20.20 6.07
CA GLY A 863 19.19 19.97 7.29
C GLY A 863 17.95 20.86 7.36
N LEU A 864 17.98 22.04 6.72
CA LEU A 864 16.85 22.97 6.69
C LEU A 864 15.67 22.43 5.85
N ILE A 865 15.92 21.53 4.88
CA ILE A 865 14.89 20.91 4.03
C ILE A 865 13.87 20.14 4.87
N GLY A 866 14.30 19.50 5.96
CA GLY A 866 13.41 18.70 6.81
C GLY A 866 12.77 17.53 6.05
N THR A 867 11.46 17.35 6.20
CA THR A 867 10.71 16.22 5.63
C THR A 867 10.01 16.53 4.29
N GLN A 868 10.20 17.73 3.74
CA GLN A 868 9.49 18.20 2.55
C GLN A 868 10.14 17.73 1.24
N THR A 869 10.25 16.41 1.08
CA THR A 869 10.99 15.74 -0.01
C THR A 869 10.17 14.61 -0.66
N ALA A 870 8.84 14.61 -0.50
CA ALA A 870 7.99 13.53 -1.01
C ALA A 870 7.82 13.57 -2.54
N ASN A 871 7.80 14.76 -3.13
CA ASN A 871 7.59 14.98 -4.56
C ASN A 871 8.80 15.68 -5.16
N THR A 872 9.35 15.15 -6.24
CA THR A 872 10.45 15.78 -6.97
C THR A 872 9.91 16.76 -8.00
N PRO A 873 10.63 17.85 -8.32
CA PRO A 873 10.30 18.67 -9.48
C PRO A 873 10.63 17.89 -10.76
N TYR A 874 9.95 18.21 -11.87
CA TYR A 874 10.28 17.66 -13.20
C TYR A 874 11.77 17.79 -13.54
N GLY A 875 12.38 18.93 -13.20
CA GLY A 875 13.78 19.21 -13.50
C GLY A 875 14.10 19.01 -14.98
N ASN A 876 15.26 18.41 -15.27
CA ASN A 876 15.66 18.01 -16.62
C ASN A 876 15.23 16.56 -16.96
N LEU A 877 14.53 15.88 -16.04
CA LEU A 877 14.24 14.44 -16.12
C LEU A 877 12.93 14.13 -16.86
N ALA A 878 11.96 15.06 -16.85
CA ALA A 878 10.71 14.90 -17.56
C ALA A 878 10.81 15.40 -19.00
N ARG A 879 10.53 14.53 -19.99
CA ARG A 879 10.48 14.92 -21.41
C ARG A 879 9.19 15.70 -21.69
N VAL A 880 9.32 16.93 -22.17
CA VAL A 880 8.18 17.76 -22.59
C VAL A 880 8.26 18.00 -24.09
N THR A 881 7.31 17.43 -24.84
CA THR A 881 7.35 17.34 -26.31
C THR A 881 7.08 18.66 -27.05
N ARG A 882 6.63 19.72 -26.37
CA ARG A 882 6.20 21.00 -26.98
C ARG A 882 6.62 22.25 -26.19
N ILE A 883 7.91 22.36 -25.86
CA ILE A 883 8.45 23.55 -25.19
C ILE A 883 8.23 24.79 -26.06
N GLY A 884 7.54 25.81 -25.52
CA GLY A 884 7.41 27.14 -26.14
C GLY A 884 6.06 27.51 -26.76
N ARG A 885 5.10 26.59 -26.92
CA ARG A 885 3.73 26.92 -27.38
C ARG A 885 2.71 27.00 -26.25
N ASN A 886 2.75 26.07 -25.30
CA ASN A 886 1.82 26.00 -24.18
C ASN A 886 2.59 25.92 -22.83
N PRO A 887 2.09 26.59 -21.76
CA PRO A 887 2.77 26.56 -20.47
C PRO A 887 2.73 25.16 -19.86
N ILE A 888 3.87 24.69 -19.34
CA ILE A 888 4.04 23.36 -18.72
C ILE A 888 3.39 23.33 -17.32
N PHE A 889 3.34 24.45 -16.61
CA PHE A 889 2.63 24.49 -15.33
C PHE A 889 1.13 24.77 -15.54
N LYS A 890 0.25 23.92 -14.97
CA LYS A 890 -1.21 24.04 -15.01
C LYS A 890 -1.75 24.16 -13.56
N PRO A 891 -1.89 25.38 -13.00
CA PRO A 891 -2.28 25.58 -11.60
C PRO A 891 -3.73 25.22 -11.30
N VAL A 892 -4.59 25.20 -12.31
CA VAL A 892 -6.01 24.88 -12.18
C VAL A 892 -6.26 23.57 -12.92
N THR A 893 -6.79 22.57 -12.22
CA THR A 893 -7.12 21.27 -12.78
C THR A 893 -8.48 21.35 -13.49
N HIS A 894 -8.46 21.87 -14.72
CA HIS A 894 -9.59 21.78 -15.65
C HIS A 894 -9.17 21.30 -17.04
N GLY A 895 -9.94 20.37 -17.58
CA GLY A 895 -9.65 19.72 -18.85
C GLY A 895 -10.37 18.38 -19.00
N GLN A 896 -9.90 17.58 -19.93
CA GLN A 896 -10.34 16.21 -20.14
C GLN A 896 -9.13 15.29 -20.25
N PHE A 897 -9.28 14.02 -19.87
CA PHE A 897 -8.25 13.01 -20.14
C PHE A 897 -8.87 11.70 -20.61
N LYS A 898 -8.10 10.92 -21.35
CA LYS A 898 -8.44 9.54 -21.71
C LYS A 898 -7.30 8.60 -21.31
N PHE A 899 -7.61 7.36 -20.93
CA PHE A 899 -6.58 6.37 -20.62
C PHE A 899 -5.91 5.86 -21.90
N THR A 900 -4.59 5.72 -21.86
CA THR A 900 -3.78 5.06 -22.89
C THR A 900 -3.12 3.78 -22.39
N GLN A 901 -3.06 3.59 -21.07
CA GLN A 901 -2.63 2.36 -20.42
C GLN A 901 -3.36 2.22 -19.09
N LEU A 902 -3.79 1.01 -18.77
CA LEU A 902 -4.31 0.69 -17.44
C LEU A 902 -4.11 -0.81 -17.19
N ASN A 903 -3.04 -1.14 -16.47
CA ASN A 903 -2.59 -2.50 -16.25
C ASN A 903 -2.71 -2.83 -14.76
N VAL A 904 -3.32 -3.96 -14.44
CA VAL A 904 -3.36 -4.50 -13.08
C VAL A 904 -2.31 -5.59 -12.97
N ILE A 905 -1.35 -5.40 -12.06
CA ILE A 905 -0.25 -6.33 -11.83
C ILE A 905 -0.42 -7.01 -10.48
N ASP A 906 -0.21 -8.32 -10.47
CA ASP A 906 -0.37 -9.17 -9.31
C ASP A 906 0.96 -9.49 -8.60
N LYS A 907 0.87 -10.18 -7.47
CA LYS A 907 1.99 -10.63 -6.63
C LYS A 907 3.12 -11.34 -7.40
N PHE A 908 2.79 -12.13 -8.41
CA PHE A 908 3.72 -12.97 -9.18
C PHE A 908 4.12 -12.36 -10.53
N GLY A 909 3.63 -11.16 -10.84
CA GLY A 909 3.86 -10.49 -12.11
C GLY A 909 2.92 -10.95 -13.22
N GLN A 910 1.81 -11.63 -12.90
CA GLN A 910 0.71 -11.76 -13.84
C GLN A 910 0.08 -10.37 -14.04
N ALA A 911 -0.27 -10.05 -15.28
CA ALA A 911 -0.86 -8.77 -15.63
C ALA A 911 -2.09 -8.95 -16.53
N ILE A 912 -3.14 -8.19 -16.21
CA ILE A 912 -4.31 -8.00 -17.07
C ILE A 912 -4.35 -6.53 -17.50
N CYS A 913 -4.69 -6.29 -18.76
CA CYS A 913 -4.62 -4.95 -19.37
C CYS A 913 -6.01 -4.54 -19.84
N ALA A 914 -6.50 -3.37 -19.43
CA ALA A 914 -7.77 -2.86 -19.92
C ALA A 914 -7.69 -2.37 -21.38
N LEU A 915 -6.49 -1.94 -21.77
CA LEU A 915 -6.10 -1.54 -23.11
C LEU A 915 -4.98 -2.48 -23.55
N ASP A 916 -5.09 -3.03 -24.77
CA ASP A 916 -4.06 -3.92 -25.31
C ASP A 916 -2.71 -3.18 -25.38
N PRO A 917 -1.64 -3.68 -24.72
CA PRO A 917 -0.32 -3.06 -24.78
C PRO A 917 0.34 -3.21 -26.15
N ASP A 918 -0.13 -4.10 -27.02
CA ASP A 918 0.50 -4.32 -28.32
C ASP A 918 0.31 -3.08 -29.24
N PRO A 919 1.28 -2.76 -30.11
CA PRO A 919 1.19 -1.61 -30.99
C PRO A 919 -0.10 -1.62 -31.83
N VAL A 920 -0.90 -0.57 -31.67
CA VAL A 920 -2.20 -0.45 -32.35
C VAL A 920 -1.99 -0.37 -33.88
N PRO A 921 -2.67 -1.20 -34.69
CA PRO A 921 -2.58 -1.14 -36.13
C PRO A 921 -2.95 0.25 -36.68
N PRO A 922 -2.30 0.73 -37.77
CA PRO A 922 -2.60 2.03 -38.36
C PRO A 922 -4.09 2.18 -38.69
N GLY A 923 -4.73 3.22 -38.15
CA GLY A 923 -6.15 3.52 -38.39
C GLY A 923 -7.12 2.94 -37.36
N GLN A 924 -6.64 2.15 -36.39
CA GLN A 924 -7.41 1.76 -35.20
C GLN A 924 -7.02 2.64 -34.01
N GLU A 925 -7.98 2.91 -33.13
CA GLU A 925 -7.73 3.51 -31.82
C GLU A 925 -8.30 2.58 -30.76
N PRO A 926 -7.58 2.33 -29.66
CA PRO A 926 -8.07 1.51 -28.59
C PRO A 926 -9.18 2.29 -27.87
N THR A 927 -10.37 1.70 -27.79
CA THR A 927 -11.57 2.31 -27.23
C THR A 927 -11.79 1.76 -25.83
N PHE A 928 -11.86 2.65 -24.85
CA PHE A 928 -12.05 2.33 -23.45
C PHE A 928 -12.99 3.37 -22.81
N PRO A 929 -14.32 3.14 -22.86
CA PRO A 929 -15.30 3.97 -22.19
C PRO A 929 -15.42 3.63 -20.70
N PRO A 930 -14.87 4.45 -19.77
CA PRO A 930 -15.09 4.23 -18.35
C PRO A 930 -16.54 4.56 -17.95
N ILE A 931 -17.02 3.91 -16.90
CA ILE A 931 -18.22 4.35 -16.17
C ILE A 931 -17.84 5.61 -15.39
N LEU A 932 -18.63 6.67 -15.51
CA LEU A 932 -18.30 7.95 -14.89
C LEU A 932 -19.29 8.28 -13.79
N ALA A 933 -18.76 8.74 -12.66
CA ALA A 933 -19.56 9.47 -11.70
C ALA A 933 -19.87 10.85 -12.26
N ARG A 934 -21.03 11.39 -11.88
CA ARG A 934 -21.56 12.66 -12.39
C ARG A 934 -20.58 13.83 -12.43
N GLY A 935 -19.72 13.97 -11.41
CA GLY A 935 -18.72 15.04 -11.34
C GLY A 935 -17.55 14.92 -12.35
N TYR A 936 -17.53 13.83 -13.12
CA TYR A 936 -16.49 13.48 -14.08
C TYR A 936 -17.02 13.18 -15.49
N GLU A 937 -18.33 13.24 -15.69
CA GLU A 937 -18.96 13.08 -17.00
C GLU A 937 -18.65 14.30 -17.90
N PRO A 938 -18.20 14.09 -19.15
CA PRO A 938 -18.18 15.16 -20.13
C PRO A 938 -19.57 15.72 -20.38
N GLN A 939 -19.66 17.03 -20.52
CA GLN A 939 -20.94 17.70 -20.73
C GLN A 939 -21.55 17.29 -22.05
N GLU A 940 -22.87 17.21 -22.08
CA GLU A 940 -23.62 16.92 -23.29
C GLU A 940 -23.65 18.14 -24.23
N TRP A 941 -23.37 17.91 -25.52
CA TRP A 941 -23.53 18.87 -26.60
C TRP A 941 -24.66 18.44 -27.51
N THR A 942 -25.56 19.37 -27.83
CA THR A 942 -26.64 19.17 -28.79
C THR A 942 -26.56 20.25 -29.87
N ASP A 943 -26.67 19.86 -31.14
CA ASP A 943 -26.72 20.81 -32.24
C ASP A 943 -28.03 21.61 -32.19
N GLN A 944 -27.96 22.83 -31.67
CA GLN A 944 -29.13 23.71 -31.56
C GLN A 944 -29.68 24.14 -32.93
N GLN A 945 -28.94 23.97 -34.03
CA GLN A 945 -29.39 24.28 -35.38
C GLN A 945 -30.25 23.15 -35.99
N GLN A 946 -30.28 21.97 -35.37
CA GLN A 946 -31.05 20.81 -35.81
C GLN A 946 -32.02 20.33 -34.70
N PRO A 947 -33.31 20.71 -34.76
CA PRO A 947 -34.32 20.24 -33.81
C PRO A 947 -34.42 18.70 -33.81
N GLY A 948 -34.16 18.07 -32.68
CA GLY A 948 -34.14 16.60 -32.53
C GLY A 948 -32.77 15.95 -32.73
N ALA A 949 -31.69 16.73 -32.84
CA ALA A 949 -30.32 16.21 -32.82
C ALA A 949 -30.08 15.37 -31.55
N LYS A 950 -29.38 14.23 -31.72
CA LYS A 950 -28.97 13.41 -30.58
C LYS A 950 -27.95 14.16 -29.74
N SER A 951 -28.08 14.06 -28.42
CA SER A 951 -27.06 14.54 -27.50
C SER A 951 -25.79 13.71 -27.67
N LEU A 952 -24.64 14.38 -27.74
CA LEU A 952 -23.31 13.77 -27.88
C LEU A 952 -22.40 14.27 -26.75
N PRO A 953 -21.45 13.47 -26.26
CA PRO A 953 -20.48 13.93 -25.27
C PRO A 953 -19.59 15.03 -25.87
N ASN A 954 -19.48 16.18 -25.22
CA ASN A 954 -18.63 17.31 -25.61
C ASN A 954 -17.17 17.00 -25.29
N VAL A 955 -16.49 16.28 -26.18
CA VAL A 955 -15.12 15.78 -25.98
C VAL A 955 -14.13 16.35 -26.98
N VAL A 956 -12.85 16.37 -26.61
CA VAL A 956 -11.77 16.87 -27.49
C VAL A 956 -11.60 16.02 -28.75
N GLU A 957 -11.84 14.71 -28.67
CA GLU A 957 -11.78 13.80 -29.80
C GLU A 957 -12.99 12.85 -29.77
N GLN A 958 -13.71 12.73 -30.88
CA GLN A 958 -14.83 11.78 -30.97
C GLN A 958 -14.30 10.38 -31.25
N ASP A 959 -14.98 9.38 -30.68
CA ASP A 959 -14.74 8.00 -31.06
C ASP A 959 -15.06 7.79 -32.55
N LYS A 960 -14.11 7.17 -33.26
CA LYS A 960 -14.21 6.98 -34.72
C LYS A 960 -15.27 5.94 -35.12
N LYS A 961 -15.62 5.01 -34.23
CA LYS A 961 -16.59 3.94 -34.48
C LYS A 961 -18.00 4.37 -34.08
N ASP A 962 -18.14 4.96 -32.90
CA ASP A 962 -19.42 5.43 -32.38
C ASP A 962 -19.30 6.77 -31.64
N PRO A 963 -19.75 7.89 -32.25
CA PRO A 963 -19.72 9.21 -31.63
C PRO A 963 -20.49 9.34 -30.30
N GLN A 964 -21.34 8.38 -29.94
CA GLN A 964 -22.02 8.35 -28.63
C GLN A 964 -21.16 7.73 -27.52
N THR A 965 -20.13 6.96 -27.88
CA THR A 965 -19.21 6.35 -26.94
C THR A 965 -18.20 7.38 -26.44
N CYS A 966 -18.04 7.48 -25.12
CA CYS A 966 -17.17 8.46 -24.48
C CYS A 966 -15.93 7.79 -23.84
N ASN A 967 -14.76 8.02 -24.42
CA ASN A 967 -13.47 7.56 -23.87
C ASN A 967 -12.84 8.57 -22.89
N PHE A 968 -13.49 9.72 -22.66
CA PHE A 968 -12.94 10.83 -21.90
C PHE A 968 -13.56 10.98 -20.52
N VAL A 969 -12.72 11.37 -19.57
CA VAL A 969 -13.07 11.80 -18.23
C VAL A 969 -12.92 13.32 -18.17
N GLN A 970 -13.95 14.04 -17.73
CA GLN A 970 -13.89 15.49 -17.57
C GLN A 970 -13.50 15.88 -16.15
N VAL A 971 -12.58 16.83 -16.04
CA VAL A 971 -12.13 17.39 -14.77
C VAL A 971 -12.64 18.83 -14.72
N CYS A 972 -13.81 19.07 -14.11
CA CYS A 972 -14.41 20.41 -13.94
C CYS A 972 -13.97 21.13 -12.65
N THR A 973 -13.71 22.43 -12.67
CA THR A 973 -13.62 23.19 -11.42
C THR A 973 -15.01 23.33 -10.79
N CYS A 974 -15.29 22.68 -9.66
CA CYS A 974 -16.47 23.01 -8.85
C CYS A 974 -16.08 24.04 -7.78
N LEU A 975 -17.03 24.87 -7.33
CA LEU A 975 -16.83 25.72 -6.15
C LEU A 975 -17.33 24.96 -4.93
N GLY A 976 -16.43 24.67 -3.99
CA GLY A 976 -16.81 24.17 -2.67
C GLY A 976 -17.55 25.25 -1.89
N ARG A 977 -18.81 24.98 -1.57
CA ARG A 977 -19.77 25.77 -0.77
C ARG A 977 -20.55 26.89 -1.48
N ARG A 978 -21.85 26.87 -1.17
CA ARG A 978 -22.88 27.88 -1.43
C ARG A 978 -22.38 29.31 -1.15
N TRP A 979 -22.46 30.17 -2.16
CA TRP A 979 -22.55 31.61 -1.92
C TRP A 979 -23.91 31.89 -1.27
N SER A 980 -23.95 31.88 0.06
CA SER A 980 -25.16 32.30 0.78
C SER A 980 -25.32 33.81 0.61
N GLY A 981 -26.12 34.21 -0.37
CA GLY A 981 -26.60 35.58 -0.53
C GLY A 981 -27.40 35.98 0.71
N GLY A 982 -26.69 36.46 1.74
CA GLY A 982 -27.29 36.62 3.05
C GLY A 982 -26.43 37.36 4.07
N ARG A 983 -25.49 38.21 3.65
CA ARG A 983 -25.02 39.38 4.41
C ARG A 983 -24.06 40.21 3.55
N GLY A 984 -24.46 41.45 3.29
CA GLY A 984 -23.70 42.39 2.46
C GLY A 984 -22.37 42.78 3.09
N HIS A 985 -21.29 42.14 2.69
CA HIS A 985 -19.95 42.72 2.70
C HIS A 985 -19.34 42.52 1.30
N LYS A 986 -19.46 43.58 0.49
CA LYS A 986 -18.65 43.75 -0.72
C LYS A 986 -17.22 44.08 -0.27
N GLY A 987 -16.33 43.09 -0.32
CA GLY A 987 -14.88 43.28 -0.29
C GLY A 987 -14.32 42.93 -1.68
N PRO A 988 -13.33 43.67 -2.20
CA PRO A 988 -12.80 43.43 -3.53
C PRO A 988 -11.77 42.29 -3.46
N PHE A 989 -12.11 41.13 -4.01
CA PHE A 989 -11.16 40.04 -4.22
C PHE A 989 -11.05 39.60 -5.69
N PHE A 990 -11.63 40.38 -6.60
CA PHE A 990 -11.48 40.20 -8.04
C PHE A 990 -11.45 41.56 -8.72
N ASP A 991 -10.22 42.03 -8.98
CA ASP A 991 -9.81 42.79 -10.16
C ASP A 991 -8.37 42.34 -10.50
#